data_AF-A0A355V9U4-F1
#
_entry.id   AF-A0A355V9U4-F1
#
_cell.length_a   1.000
_cell.length_b   1.000
_cell.length_c   1.000
_cell.angle_alpha   90.00
_cell.angle_beta   90.00
_cell.angle_gamma   90.00
#
_symmetry.space_group_name_H-M   'P 1'
#
loop_
_entity.id
_entity.type
_entity.pdbx_description
1 polymer ?
#
loop_
_entity_poly.entity_id
_entity_poly.type
_entity_poly.pdbx_seq_one_letter_code
_entity_poly.pdbx_strand_id
1 'polypeptide(L)'
;MELGIDIGAVDLVVQFSSPHSIATFLQRVGRSGHHVGGTPKGILFPLTRDDLVECSALVDSVRRGELDRIIMPEQPLDILAQQIVAELAARQDEDVSAQPLDELYQLMTQAWPYRALPREQFDQLVKMLADGYSTRLGRRGAWLHLDRINGRASARRGARLTALTNGGAIPDMFDYQVVLDPDDIVVGSLNEDFALETLPGDIFALGTHAWQMVRVDGLKVRVRDAHGQKSTVPFWLGEGPGRTTELSEAVSRLREEIDERLIDDGPEAAIQWLVKEVGLPISAASQVVDYLRAGRNALGMMPTRDRIVMERFFDEVGDMHVVIHAPFGSRLNKAWGLALRKRFCRTFNFELQAAANEDSIVISLGSVHSFPLEEVFHYLHSNSATDVLTQALLDAPMFEVRWRWNATRSLAIQRNRSGKRVPPQFQRMDAEDLVAQVFPDQIACQENLTGKRDVPDHPLVVQTINDCLTEAMDIEGLLALLQQMEASQVELVALDLREPSPFAQEIINASPYAFLDDAPFEERRTLAIRNRSWVDPAESDAYTRLDEAAIARVRDEAWPLVRDVDELHDALYCAGFMTCDELGRVIGGDRLYRQLLEQGRVCAIKAESMPGELLITAEMLPVFRQVFESLQSTPEIELPADMLTEAGSEEDAIQTIIRRRLDVLGPVTAACLSDDSGIPVNQVDMALMVLERQGFAFRGRFTPGSLANDDPATLEWCERRLLQRIHRYTLDAHREAIKPVSLQAYTCYLFEHHELRQQTLQPRPQPLPSAAAAQAILERTLERLDGVAAPAAAWEGEIFPARMALYDPGWLDILCTSGRLTWGRYSPPAQLTAIR
;
A
#
# COMPACT_ATOMS: atom_id res chain seq x y z
N MET A 1 -16.68 -25.06 -3.93
CA MET A 1 -17.95 -25.84 -3.87
C MET A 1 -19.12 -24.90 -3.58
N GLU A 2 -19.27 -23.83 -4.37
CA GLU A 2 -20.21 -22.74 -4.07
C GLU A 2 -21.58 -22.94 -4.70
N LEU A 3 -21.60 -23.58 -5.88
CA LEU A 3 -22.81 -23.99 -6.59
C LEU A 3 -23.71 -24.87 -5.70
N GLY A 4 -25.01 -24.89 -6.02
CA GLY A 4 -26.14 -25.59 -5.39
C GLY A 4 -26.02 -27.09 -5.10
N ILE A 5 -24.83 -27.66 -4.98
CA ILE A 5 -24.59 -29.06 -4.71
C ILE A 5 -24.95 -29.40 -3.27
N ASP A 6 -25.81 -30.39 -3.11
CA ASP A 6 -26.06 -31.07 -1.85
C ASP A 6 -24.95 -32.12 -1.65
N ILE A 7 -24.08 -31.86 -0.68
CA ILE A 7 -22.92 -32.72 -0.35
C ILE A 7 -23.28 -33.69 0.80
N GLY A 8 -24.56 -33.79 1.18
CA GLY A 8 -25.03 -34.72 2.20
C GLY A 8 -24.70 -34.26 3.63
N ALA A 9 -23.84 -35.00 4.33
CA ALA A 9 -23.66 -34.94 5.79
C ALA A 9 -22.80 -33.76 6.32
N VAL A 10 -22.62 -32.70 5.52
CA VAL A 10 -21.86 -31.52 5.96
C VAL A 10 -22.64 -30.82 7.07
N ASP A 11 -22.07 -30.77 8.27
CA ASP A 11 -22.68 -30.20 9.47
C ASP A 11 -22.00 -28.90 9.93
N LEU A 12 -20.87 -28.52 9.33
CA LEU A 12 -20.16 -27.28 9.59
C LEU A 12 -19.40 -26.79 8.34
N VAL A 13 -19.46 -25.49 8.09
CA VAL A 13 -18.60 -24.79 7.13
C VAL A 13 -17.62 -23.90 7.89
N VAL A 14 -16.34 -23.96 7.50
CA VAL A 14 -15.30 -23.07 8.03
C VAL A 14 -14.86 -22.16 6.89
N GLN A 15 -15.09 -20.87 7.04
CA GLN A 15 -14.73 -19.83 6.09
C GLN A 15 -13.49 -19.11 6.60
N PHE A 16 -12.39 -19.19 5.85
CA PHE A 16 -11.19 -18.39 6.09
C PHE A 16 -11.28 -17.10 5.28
N SER A 17 -11.03 -15.97 5.92
CA SER A 17 -11.19 -14.63 5.34
C SER A 17 -12.63 -14.28 4.95
N SER A 18 -12.91 -12.99 4.83
CA SER A 18 -14.13 -12.52 4.18
C SER A 18 -14.21 -13.01 2.72
N PRO A 19 -15.39 -13.44 2.25
CA PRO A 19 -15.64 -13.71 0.83
C PRO A 19 -15.96 -12.44 0.03
N HIS A 20 -15.90 -11.25 0.64
CA HIS A 20 -16.20 -9.94 0.04
C HIS A 20 -17.66 -9.76 -0.46
N SER A 21 -18.52 -10.77 -0.29
CA SER A 21 -19.94 -10.77 -0.66
C SER A 21 -20.78 -11.49 0.39
N ILE A 22 -21.90 -10.87 0.79
CA ILE A 22 -22.86 -11.40 1.75
C ILE A 22 -23.54 -12.67 1.18
N ALA A 23 -23.96 -12.62 -0.07
CA ALA A 23 -24.61 -13.73 -0.75
C ALA A 23 -23.68 -14.94 -0.89
N THR A 24 -22.40 -14.70 -1.22
CA THR A 24 -21.39 -15.76 -1.32
C THR A 24 -21.18 -16.46 0.02
N PHE A 25 -21.08 -15.69 1.12
CA PHE A 25 -21.01 -16.26 2.47
C PHE A 25 -22.21 -17.14 2.78
N LEU A 26 -23.43 -16.66 2.53
CA LEU A 26 -24.66 -17.40 2.80
C LEU A 26 -24.78 -18.67 1.96
N GLN A 27 -24.38 -18.63 0.69
CA GLN A 27 -24.35 -19.82 -0.16
C GLN A 27 -23.35 -20.86 0.31
N ARG A 28 -22.18 -20.44 0.80
CA ARG A 28 -21.15 -21.32 1.36
C ARG A 28 -21.62 -21.93 2.68
N VAL A 29 -22.10 -21.13 3.64
CA VAL A 29 -22.58 -21.61 4.94
C VAL A 29 -23.84 -22.45 4.82
N GLY A 30 -24.72 -22.14 3.86
CA GLY A 30 -25.93 -22.90 3.56
C GLY A 30 -25.68 -24.34 3.09
N ARG A 31 -24.42 -24.75 2.87
CA ARG A 31 -24.02 -26.14 2.64
C ARG A 31 -24.03 -26.98 3.92
N SER A 32 -23.85 -26.35 5.07
CA SER A 32 -23.99 -27.00 6.36
C SER A 32 -25.47 -27.21 6.68
N GLY A 33 -25.83 -28.42 7.09
CA GLY A 33 -27.20 -28.76 7.47
C GLY A 33 -28.20 -28.59 6.32
N HIS A 34 -27.79 -28.91 5.08
CA HIS A 34 -28.54 -28.67 3.85
C HIS A 34 -29.75 -29.62 3.68
N HIS A 35 -30.71 -29.55 4.60
CA HIS A 35 -32.00 -30.24 4.52
C HIS A 35 -33.12 -29.34 5.04
N VAL A 36 -34.36 -29.66 4.70
CA VAL A 36 -35.53 -28.92 5.19
C VAL A 36 -35.55 -28.95 6.72
N GLY A 37 -35.58 -27.79 7.36
CA GLY A 37 -35.54 -27.63 8.82
C GLY A 37 -34.14 -27.76 9.45
N GLY A 38 -33.07 -27.94 8.66
CA GLY A 38 -31.69 -27.91 9.15
C GLY A 38 -31.25 -26.49 9.53
N THR A 39 -30.38 -26.39 10.53
CA THR A 39 -29.75 -25.12 10.93
C THR A 39 -28.34 -25.04 10.33
N PRO A 40 -28.08 -24.11 9.40
CA PRO A 40 -26.74 -23.90 8.88
C PRO A 40 -25.77 -23.47 9.97
N LYS A 41 -24.58 -24.06 9.99
CA LYS A 41 -23.50 -23.70 10.90
C LYS A 41 -22.27 -23.28 10.10
N GLY A 42 -21.82 -22.05 10.35
CA GLY A 42 -20.61 -21.48 9.78
C GLY A 42 -19.71 -20.92 10.88
N ILE A 43 -18.41 -21.11 10.76
CA ILE A 43 -17.41 -20.37 11.54
C ILE A 43 -16.60 -19.54 10.56
N LEU A 44 -16.46 -18.25 10.86
CA LEU A 44 -15.67 -17.29 10.09
C LEU A 44 -14.37 -17.00 10.83
N PHE A 45 -13.24 -17.21 10.17
CA PHE A 45 -11.89 -16.98 10.70
C PHE A 45 -11.22 -15.83 9.94
N PRO A 46 -11.17 -14.63 10.53
CA PRO A 46 -10.44 -13.51 9.96
C PRO A 46 -8.93 -13.73 9.97
N LEU A 47 -8.25 -13.22 8.94
CA LEU A 47 -6.81 -13.35 8.78
C LEU A 47 -6.03 -12.09 9.19
N THR A 48 -6.67 -10.92 9.16
CA THR A 48 -6.11 -9.62 9.57
C THR A 48 -7.09 -8.84 10.45
N ARG A 49 -6.66 -7.69 10.99
CA ARG A 49 -7.54 -6.83 11.80
C ARG A 49 -8.61 -6.15 10.94
N ASP A 50 -8.28 -5.71 9.74
CA ASP A 50 -9.25 -5.19 8.77
C ASP A 50 -10.25 -6.26 8.34
N ASP A 51 -9.78 -7.47 8.05
CA ASP A 51 -10.64 -8.60 7.71
C ASP A 51 -11.55 -9.00 8.88
N LEU A 52 -11.11 -8.82 10.14
CA LEU A 52 -11.95 -9.00 11.32
C LEU A 52 -13.09 -7.96 11.38
N VAL A 53 -12.82 -6.70 11.03
CA VAL A 53 -13.85 -5.65 10.93
C VAL A 53 -14.86 -6.00 9.83
N GLU A 54 -14.39 -6.40 8.65
CA GLU A 54 -15.25 -6.81 7.54
C GLU A 54 -16.09 -8.06 7.87
N CYS A 55 -15.48 -9.08 8.46
CA CYS A 55 -16.16 -10.28 8.92
C CYS A 55 -17.24 -9.97 9.97
N SER A 56 -16.99 -8.99 10.85
CA SER A 56 -17.96 -8.52 11.83
C SER A 56 -19.15 -7.84 11.17
N ALA A 57 -18.90 -6.98 10.17
CA ALA A 57 -19.93 -6.31 9.39
C ALA A 57 -20.76 -7.29 8.55
N LEU A 58 -20.12 -8.32 7.99
CA LEU A 58 -20.77 -9.42 7.28
C LEU A 58 -21.77 -10.17 8.17
N VAL A 59 -21.37 -10.50 9.41
CA VAL A 59 -22.25 -11.17 10.38
C VAL A 59 -23.42 -10.27 10.80
N ASP A 60 -23.17 -8.98 11.04
CA ASP A 60 -24.23 -7.99 11.30
C ASP A 60 -25.25 -7.93 10.14
N SER A 61 -24.76 -7.85 8.90
CA SER A 61 -25.59 -7.81 7.69
C SER A 61 -26.49 -9.04 7.56
N VAL A 62 -25.92 -10.23 7.78
CA VAL A 62 -26.68 -11.49 7.77
C VAL A 62 -27.78 -11.51 8.84
N ARG A 63 -27.50 -11.00 10.05
CA ARG A 63 -28.50 -10.92 11.13
C ARG A 63 -29.62 -9.93 10.82
N ARG A 64 -29.29 -8.85 10.10
CA ARG A 64 -30.26 -7.85 9.60
C ARG A 64 -31.07 -8.33 8.39
N GLY A 65 -30.68 -9.45 7.78
CA GLY A 65 -31.33 -9.97 6.56
C GLY A 65 -30.98 -9.16 5.31
N GLU A 66 -29.83 -8.49 5.32
CA GLU A 66 -29.30 -7.75 4.18
C GLU A 66 -28.68 -8.72 3.16
N LEU A 67 -28.77 -8.39 1.88
CA LEU A 67 -28.22 -9.18 0.77
C LEU A 67 -27.66 -8.25 -0.30
N ASP A 68 -26.61 -8.73 -0.98
CA ASP A 68 -26.02 -8.01 -2.11
C ASP A 68 -27.03 -7.86 -3.26
N ARG A 69 -27.01 -6.70 -3.93
CA ARG A 69 -27.81 -6.49 -5.14
C ARG A 69 -27.27 -7.32 -6.31
N ILE A 70 -28.17 -8.01 -7.00
CA ILE A 70 -27.83 -8.67 -8.27
C ILE A 70 -27.85 -7.61 -9.37
N ILE A 71 -26.67 -7.34 -9.95
CA ILE A 71 -26.51 -6.43 -11.08
C ILE A 71 -26.56 -7.24 -12.37
N MET A 72 -27.49 -6.89 -13.26
CA MET A 72 -27.57 -7.47 -14.60
C MET A 72 -26.69 -6.64 -15.54
N PRO A 73 -25.75 -7.26 -16.30
CA PRO A 73 -24.95 -6.53 -17.28
C PRO A 73 -25.83 -5.84 -18.32
N GLU A 74 -25.51 -4.58 -18.63
CA GLU A 74 -26.18 -3.81 -19.67
C GLU A 74 -25.42 -3.96 -21.00
N GLN A 75 -26.11 -4.44 -22.03
CA GLN A 75 -25.63 -4.47 -23.41
C GLN A 75 -24.24 -5.12 -23.66
N PRO A 76 -23.93 -6.33 -23.14
CA PRO A 76 -22.66 -7.00 -23.45
C PRO A 76 -22.59 -7.38 -24.94
N LEU A 77 -21.90 -6.54 -25.72
CA LEU A 77 -21.86 -6.59 -27.19
C LEU A 77 -21.08 -7.79 -27.72
N ASP A 78 -20.06 -8.24 -26.99
CA ASP A 78 -19.28 -9.43 -27.31
C ASP A 78 -20.14 -10.71 -27.25
N ILE A 79 -20.97 -10.85 -26.21
CA ILE A 79 -21.95 -11.94 -26.09
C ILE A 79 -23.03 -11.81 -27.18
N LEU A 80 -23.51 -10.59 -27.44
CA LEU A 80 -24.50 -10.36 -28.50
C LEU A 80 -23.96 -10.78 -29.86
N ALA A 81 -22.69 -10.49 -30.15
CA ALA A 81 -22.03 -10.84 -31.39
C ALA A 81 -22.07 -12.35 -31.64
N GLN A 82 -21.74 -13.12 -30.61
CA GLN A 82 -21.81 -14.58 -30.64
C GLN A 82 -23.23 -15.09 -30.89
N GLN A 83 -24.23 -14.51 -30.20
CA GLN A 83 -25.63 -14.94 -30.33
C GLN A 83 -26.21 -14.60 -31.71
N ILE A 84 -25.85 -13.46 -32.30
CA ILE A 84 -26.22 -13.11 -33.67
C ILE A 84 -25.69 -14.15 -34.67
N VAL A 85 -24.42 -14.53 -34.54
CA VAL A 85 -23.81 -15.56 -35.40
C VAL A 85 -24.50 -16.91 -35.21
N ALA A 86 -24.78 -17.30 -33.96
CA ALA A 86 -25.44 -18.56 -33.65
C ALA A 86 -26.87 -18.62 -34.21
N GLU A 87 -27.67 -17.56 -34.03
CA GLU A 87 -29.05 -17.48 -34.50
C GLU A 87 -29.14 -17.58 -36.03
N LEU A 88 -28.32 -16.78 -36.73
CA LEU A 88 -28.29 -16.80 -38.20
C LEU A 88 -27.74 -18.13 -38.75
N ALA A 89 -26.83 -18.79 -38.03
CA ALA A 89 -26.27 -20.07 -38.44
C ALA A 89 -27.23 -21.25 -38.19
N ALA A 90 -28.08 -21.17 -37.15
CA ALA A 90 -29.08 -22.19 -36.86
C ALA A 90 -30.23 -22.19 -37.90
N ARG A 91 -30.63 -21.01 -38.38
CA ARG A 91 -31.71 -20.86 -39.36
C ARG A 91 -31.32 -21.16 -40.82
N GLN A 92 -30.05 -21.41 -41.12
CA GLN A 92 -29.61 -21.74 -42.50
C GLN A 92 -30.21 -23.05 -43.04
N ASP A 93 -30.67 -23.95 -42.16
CA ASP A 93 -31.29 -25.22 -42.55
C ASP A 93 -32.79 -25.06 -42.93
N GLU A 94 -33.39 -23.89 -42.66
CA GLU A 94 -34.75 -23.53 -43.08
C GLU A 94 -34.68 -22.72 -44.40
N ASP A 95 -35.59 -22.94 -45.34
CA ASP A 95 -35.62 -22.40 -46.73
C ASP A 95 -35.59 -20.84 -46.89
N VAL A 96 -35.27 -20.08 -45.83
CA VAL A 96 -35.17 -18.62 -45.80
C VAL A 96 -33.69 -18.21 -45.72
N SER A 97 -33.05 -18.11 -46.88
CA SER A 97 -31.60 -17.93 -47.06
C SER A 97 -30.97 -16.65 -46.46
N ALA A 98 -31.77 -15.67 -46.05
CA ALA A 98 -31.30 -14.49 -45.31
C ALA A 98 -32.45 -13.91 -44.47
N GLN A 99 -32.17 -13.39 -43.28
CA GLN A 99 -33.17 -12.80 -42.37
C GLN A 99 -33.17 -11.27 -42.46
N PRO A 100 -34.33 -10.59 -42.39
CA PRO A 100 -34.38 -9.13 -42.25
C PRO A 100 -33.68 -8.67 -40.97
N LEU A 101 -32.88 -7.60 -41.06
CA LEU A 101 -32.17 -7.04 -39.91
C LEU A 101 -33.13 -6.51 -38.83
N ASP A 102 -34.28 -5.97 -39.23
CA ASP A 102 -35.27 -5.44 -38.30
C ASP A 102 -35.88 -6.52 -37.40
N GLU A 103 -36.16 -7.70 -37.97
CA GLU A 103 -36.68 -8.85 -37.22
C GLU A 103 -35.61 -9.41 -36.27
N LEU A 104 -34.35 -9.48 -36.72
CA LEU A 104 -33.24 -9.89 -35.89
C LEU A 104 -33.00 -8.93 -34.72
N TYR A 105 -33.05 -7.61 -34.97
CA TYR A 105 -32.95 -6.59 -33.94
C TYR A 105 -34.10 -6.70 -32.92
N GLN A 106 -35.34 -6.87 -33.39
CA GLN A 106 -36.50 -7.08 -32.52
C GLN A 106 -36.37 -8.34 -31.66
N LEU A 107 -35.81 -9.43 -32.20
CA LEU A 107 -35.55 -10.65 -31.43
C LEU A 107 -34.53 -10.40 -30.33
N MET A 108 -33.40 -9.77 -30.67
CA MET A 108 -32.30 -9.55 -29.71
C MET A 108 -32.71 -8.59 -28.58
N THR A 109 -33.49 -7.56 -28.90
CA THR A 109 -33.96 -6.55 -27.93
C THR A 109 -35.05 -7.06 -26.97
N GLN A 110 -35.59 -8.27 -27.16
CA GLN A 110 -36.50 -8.90 -26.19
C GLN A 110 -35.77 -9.39 -24.93
N ALA A 111 -34.47 -9.67 -25.02
CA ALA A 111 -33.69 -10.09 -23.86
C ALA A 111 -33.37 -8.88 -22.96
N TRP A 112 -33.43 -9.08 -21.64
CA TRP A 112 -33.24 -8.00 -20.67
C TRP A 112 -31.96 -7.16 -20.90
N PRO A 113 -30.76 -7.73 -21.09
CA PRO A 113 -29.53 -6.95 -21.30
C PRO A 113 -29.57 -6.03 -22.52
N TYR A 114 -30.38 -6.34 -23.54
CA TYR A 114 -30.39 -5.63 -24.82
C TYR A 114 -31.66 -4.80 -25.05
N ARG A 115 -32.54 -4.71 -24.04
CA ARG A 115 -33.83 -3.99 -24.13
C ARG A 115 -33.71 -2.52 -24.51
N ALA A 116 -32.57 -1.90 -24.20
CA ALA A 116 -32.26 -0.50 -24.49
C ALA A 116 -31.14 -0.34 -25.54
N LEU A 117 -30.77 -1.41 -26.25
CA LEU A 117 -29.69 -1.40 -27.25
C LEU A 117 -30.05 -0.43 -28.39
N PRO A 118 -29.24 0.61 -28.67
CA PRO A 118 -29.47 1.48 -29.82
C PRO A 118 -29.35 0.71 -31.14
N ARG A 119 -30.23 1.01 -32.10
CA ARG A 119 -30.21 0.36 -33.42
C ARG A 119 -28.87 0.57 -34.14
N GLU A 120 -28.27 1.75 -34.02
CA GLU A 120 -26.98 2.05 -34.64
C GLU A 120 -25.86 1.12 -34.14
N GLN A 121 -25.79 0.88 -32.82
CA GLN A 121 -24.81 -0.04 -32.24
C GLN A 121 -25.03 -1.49 -32.71
N PHE A 122 -26.29 -1.92 -32.83
CA PHE A 122 -26.61 -3.21 -33.43
C PHE A 122 -26.12 -3.31 -34.88
N ASP A 123 -26.39 -2.29 -35.70
CA ASP A 123 -25.96 -2.26 -37.10
C ASP A 123 -24.44 -2.23 -37.24
N GLN A 124 -23.73 -1.49 -36.37
CA GLN A 124 -22.27 -1.49 -36.28
C GLN A 124 -21.72 -2.88 -35.93
N LEU A 125 -22.35 -3.59 -34.99
CA LEU A 125 -21.95 -4.95 -34.61
C LEU A 125 -22.18 -5.97 -35.72
N VAL A 126 -23.33 -5.91 -36.40
CA VAL A 126 -23.60 -6.75 -37.59
C VAL A 126 -22.60 -6.43 -38.71
N LYS A 127 -22.28 -5.15 -38.91
CA LYS A 127 -21.25 -4.72 -39.86
C LYS A 127 -19.89 -5.31 -39.50
N MET A 128 -19.47 -5.25 -38.23
CA MET A 128 -18.22 -5.86 -37.76
C MET A 128 -18.19 -7.37 -38.06
N LEU A 129 -19.27 -8.09 -37.77
CA LEU A 129 -19.37 -9.53 -38.03
C LEU A 129 -19.44 -9.89 -39.52
N ALA A 130 -19.90 -8.98 -40.37
CA ALA A 130 -19.88 -9.15 -41.82
C ALA A 130 -18.53 -8.76 -42.42
N ASP A 131 -17.92 -7.71 -41.88
CA ASP A 131 -16.70 -7.12 -42.38
C ASP A 131 -15.46 -7.88 -41.93
N GLY A 132 -15.47 -8.42 -40.71
CA GLY A 132 -14.30 -9.03 -40.08
C GLY A 132 -13.08 -8.11 -40.11
N TYR A 133 -11.90 -8.70 -40.06
CA TYR A 133 -10.63 -7.97 -40.02
C TYR A 133 -9.57 -8.66 -40.89
N SER A 134 -8.58 -7.89 -41.34
CA SER A 134 -7.64 -8.32 -42.38
C SER A 134 -6.30 -8.72 -41.77
N THR A 135 -6.06 -10.01 -41.56
CA THR A 135 -4.76 -10.50 -41.06
C THR A 135 -3.76 -10.72 -42.19
N ARG A 136 -2.48 -10.93 -41.85
CA ARG A 136 -1.44 -11.42 -42.80
C ARG A 136 -1.86 -12.71 -43.53
N LEU A 137 -2.74 -13.50 -42.92
CA LEU A 137 -3.25 -14.78 -43.42
C LEU A 137 -4.64 -14.64 -44.09
N GLY A 138 -5.10 -13.42 -44.35
CA GLY A 138 -6.38 -13.12 -44.97
C GLY A 138 -7.45 -12.65 -43.97
N ARG A 139 -8.68 -12.52 -44.49
CA ARG A 139 -9.83 -11.99 -43.75
C ARG A 139 -10.31 -13.00 -42.69
N ARG A 140 -10.35 -12.59 -41.42
CA ARG A 140 -10.84 -13.37 -40.27
C ARG A 140 -12.01 -12.66 -39.58
N GLY A 141 -12.73 -13.37 -38.72
CA GLY A 141 -13.87 -12.82 -37.96
C GLY A 141 -15.12 -12.46 -38.79
N ALA A 142 -15.09 -12.62 -40.12
CA ALA A 142 -16.22 -12.34 -41.01
C ALA A 142 -17.16 -13.56 -41.07
N TRP A 143 -18.10 -13.65 -40.13
CA TRP A 143 -19.05 -14.77 -40.01
C TRP A 143 -20.38 -14.55 -40.74
N LEU A 144 -20.69 -13.31 -41.11
CA LEU A 144 -21.97 -12.95 -41.74
C LEU A 144 -21.80 -12.45 -43.16
N HIS A 145 -22.80 -12.71 -44.00
CA HIS A 145 -23.02 -12.02 -45.26
C HIS A 145 -24.11 -10.98 -45.04
N LEU A 146 -23.80 -9.72 -45.36
CA LEU A 146 -24.69 -8.57 -45.13
C LEU A 146 -25.09 -7.96 -46.47
N ASP A 147 -26.37 -8.05 -46.80
CA ASP A 147 -27.00 -7.33 -47.90
C ASP A 147 -27.57 -6.02 -47.37
N ARG A 148 -26.80 -4.94 -47.53
CA ARG A 148 -27.22 -3.60 -47.10
C ARG A 148 -28.32 -3.00 -47.95
N ILE A 149 -28.51 -3.47 -49.19
CA ILE A 149 -29.53 -2.93 -50.10
C ILE A 149 -30.90 -3.43 -49.66
N ASN A 150 -31.01 -4.72 -49.35
CA ASN A 150 -32.26 -5.35 -48.93
C ASN A 150 -32.43 -5.41 -47.41
N GLY A 151 -31.43 -4.95 -46.64
CA GLY A 151 -31.45 -4.99 -45.17
C GLY A 151 -31.52 -6.41 -44.61
N ARG A 152 -30.74 -7.35 -45.19
CA ARG A 152 -30.76 -8.76 -44.79
C ARG A 152 -29.39 -9.27 -44.41
N ALA A 153 -29.35 -10.20 -43.46
CA ALA A 153 -28.13 -10.92 -43.08
C ALA A 153 -28.31 -12.43 -43.13
N SER A 154 -27.24 -13.14 -43.47
CA SER A 154 -27.17 -14.60 -43.44
C SER A 154 -25.82 -15.03 -42.89
N ALA A 155 -25.73 -16.21 -42.29
CA ALA A 155 -24.43 -16.75 -41.90
C ALA A 155 -23.55 -17.09 -43.13
N ARG A 156 -22.23 -17.08 -42.96
CA ARG A 156 -21.28 -17.62 -43.94
C ARG A 156 -20.96 -19.08 -43.64
N ARG A 157 -20.38 -19.76 -44.62
CA ARG A 157 -19.89 -21.13 -44.45
C ARG A 157 -18.84 -21.17 -43.32
N GLY A 158 -19.06 -22.04 -42.34
CA GLY A 158 -18.19 -22.20 -41.17
C GLY A 158 -18.70 -21.51 -39.89
N ALA A 159 -19.60 -20.51 -40.00
CA ALA A 159 -20.16 -19.79 -38.86
C ALA A 159 -20.80 -20.73 -37.82
N ARG A 160 -21.58 -21.71 -38.29
CA ARG A 160 -22.23 -22.72 -37.43
C ARG A 160 -21.23 -23.51 -36.58
N LEU A 161 -20.16 -24.01 -37.22
CA LEU A 161 -19.13 -24.78 -36.51
C LEU A 161 -18.39 -23.89 -35.52
N THR A 162 -18.05 -22.66 -35.92
CA THR A 162 -17.38 -21.70 -35.03
C THR A 162 -18.23 -21.37 -33.81
N ALA A 163 -19.51 -20.99 -33.98
CA ALA A 163 -20.40 -20.69 -32.86
C ALA A 163 -20.54 -21.87 -31.89
N LEU A 164 -20.67 -23.10 -32.40
CA LEU A 164 -20.80 -24.31 -31.56
C LEU A 164 -19.52 -24.66 -30.79
N THR A 165 -18.35 -24.43 -31.38
CA THR A 165 -17.06 -24.86 -30.80
C THR A 165 -16.34 -23.77 -30.01
N ASN A 166 -16.71 -22.52 -30.20
CA ASN A 166 -16.05 -21.37 -29.57
C ASN A 166 -17.00 -20.58 -28.67
N GLY A 167 -18.30 -20.89 -28.68
CA GLY A 167 -19.28 -20.15 -27.91
C GLY A 167 -19.13 -20.34 -26.41
N GLY A 168 -19.59 -19.35 -25.65
CA GLY A 168 -19.65 -19.37 -24.19
C GLY A 168 -19.31 -17.99 -23.61
N ALA A 169 -19.79 -17.72 -22.39
CA ALA A 169 -19.52 -16.45 -21.71
C ALA A 169 -18.28 -16.49 -20.80
N ILE A 170 -17.86 -17.67 -20.36
CA ILE A 170 -16.68 -17.83 -19.48
C ILE A 170 -15.42 -17.57 -20.33
N PRO A 171 -14.54 -16.64 -19.94
CA PRO A 171 -13.29 -16.39 -20.65
C PRO A 171 -12.29 -17.54 -20.48
N ASP A 172 -11.38 -17.66 -21.45
CA ASP A 172 -10.23 -18.58 -21.33
C ASP A 172 -9.17 -17.93 -20.43
N MET A 173 -9.02 -18.44 -19.20
CA MET A 173 -7.88 -18.14 -18.33
C MET A 173 -6.72 -19.07 -18.68
N PHE A 174 -5.49 -18.54 -18.69
CA PHE A 174 -4.30 -19.32 -19.01
C PHE A 174 -3.35 -19.37 -17.82
N ASP A 175 -2.74 -20.52 -17.60
CA ASP A 175 -1.70 -20.68 -16.59
C ASP A 175 -0.31 -20.69 -17.25
N TYR A 176 0.65 -20.03 -16.62
CA TYR A 176 2.07 -20.15 -16.88
C TYR A 176 2.68 -21.26 -16.02
N GLN A 177 3.60 -22.02 -16.59
CA GLN A 177 4.41 -22.97 -15.83
C GLN A 177 5.56 -22.25 -15.14
N VAL A 178 5.68 -22.40 -13.83
CA VAL A 178 6.84 -21.90 -13.09
C VAL A 178 7.96 -22.91 -13.17
N VAL A 179 9.12 -22.50 -13.66
CA VAL A 179 10.29 -23.37 -13.85
C VAL A 179 11.55 -22.77 -13.24
N LEU A 180 12.39 -23.60 -12.65
CA LEU A 180 13.70 -23.20 -12.12
C LEU A 180 14.68 -22.82 -13.24
N ASP A 181 15.39 -21.71 -13.06
CA ASP A 181 16.49 -21.26 -13.91
C ASP A 181 17.84 -21.68 -13.30
N PRO A 182 18.74 -22.34 -14.04
CA PRO A 182 18.67 -22.73 -15.45
C PRO A 182 18.10 -24.13 -15.72
N ASP A 183 17.83 -24.93 -14.68
CA ASP A 183 17.61 -26.39 -14.79
C ASP A 183 16.28 -26.83 -15.42
N ASP A 184 15.38 -25.89 -15.75
CA ASP A 184 14.07 -26.11 -16.41
C ASP A 184 13.13 -27.05 -15.62
N ILE A 185 13.35 -27.20 -14.31
CA ILE A 185 12.52 -28.01 -13.40
C ILE A 185 11.23 -27.27 -13.07
N VAL A 186 10.07 -27.89 -13.35
CA VAL A 186 8.76 -27.30 -13.03
C VAL A 186 8.52 -27.33 -11.51
N VAL A 187 8.23 -26.18 -10.93
CA VAL A 187 7.95 -26.00 -9.49
C VAL A 187 6.48 -25.66 -9.20
N GLY A 188 5.71 -25.27 -10.22
CA GLY A 188 4.25 -25.13 -10.13
C GLY A 188 3.67 -24.33 -11.30
N SER A 189 2.57 -23.63 -11.06
CA SER A 189 1.87 -22.82 -12.07
C SER A 189 1.35 -21.50 -11.50
N LEU A 190 1.25 -20.50 -12.36
CA LEU A 190 0.72 -19.16 -12.05
C LEU A 190 -0.36 -18.77 -13.04
N ASN A 191 -1.33 -17.98 -12.62
CA ASN A 191 -2.31 -17.39 -13.53
C ASN A 191 -1.64 -16.36 -14.45
N GLU A 192 -2.23 -16.13 -15.62
CA GLU A 192 -1.75 -15.21 -16.65
C GLU A 192 -1.61 -13.78 -16.14
N ASP A 193 -2.63 -13.27 -15.47
CA ASP A 193 -2.64 -11.90 -14.94
C ASP A 193 -1.44 -11.69 -14.02
N PHE A 194 -1.21 -12.66 -13.11
CA PHE A 194 -0.08 -12.63 -12.19
C PHE A 194 1.27 -12.70 -12.92
N ALA A 195 1.40 -13.57 -13.92
CA ALA A 195 2.66 -13.74 -14.65
C ALA A 195 3.02 -12.53 -15.54
N LEU A 196 2.04 -11.72 -15.95
CA LEU A 196 2.25 -10.51 -16.74
C LEU A 196 2.60 -9.30 -15.87
N GLU A 197 1.98 -9.18 -14.70
CA GLU A 197 2.26 -8.10 -13.74
C GLU A 197 3.58 -8.34 -12.96
N THR A 198 4.04 -9.60 -12.86
CA THR A 198 5.28 -9.94 -12.15
C THR A 198 6.51 -9.59 -12.98
N LEU A 199 7.40 -8.76 -12.43
CA LEU A 199 8.62 -8.35 -13.11
C LEU A 199 9.84 -9.22 -12.81
N PRO A 200 10.89 -9.16 -13.64
CA PRO A 200 12.21 -9.67 -13.26
C PRO A 200 12.69 -9.10 -11.92
N GLY A 201 13.11 -9.96 -11.01
CA GLY A 201 13.57 -9.62 -9.65
C GLY A 201 12.52 -9.85 -8.55
N ASP A 202 11.25 -9.97 -8.92
CA ASP A 202 10.14 -10.12 -8.00
C ASP A 202 10.05 -11.53 -7.37
N ILE A 203 9.89 -11.63 -6.05
CA ILE A 203 9.71 -12.87 -5.32
C ILE A 203 8.22 -13.16 -5.11
N PHE A 204 7.81 -14.39 -5.35
CA PHE A 204 6.46 -14.83 -5.06
C PHE A 204 6.45 -16.18 -4.36
N ALA A 205 5.47 -16.40 -3.49
CA ALA A 205 5.30 -17.68 -2.82
C ALA A 205 4.56 -18.66 -3.73
N LEU A 206 5.14 -19.86 -3.92
CA LEU A 206 4.47 -20.98 -4.59
C LEU A 206 4.59 -22.21 -3.70
N GLY A 207 3.45 -22.65 -3.16
CA GLY A 207 3.44 -23.63 -2.07
C GLY A 207 4.03 -23.02 -0.79
N THR A 208 5.03 -23.68 -0.22
CA THR A 208 5.74 -23.20 1.00
C THR A 208 7.06 -22.49 0.71
N HIS A 209 7.42 -22.32 -0.57
CA HIS A 209 8.71 -21.80 -0.98
C HIS A 209 8.56 -20.45 -1.67
N ALA A 210 9.52 -19.56 -1.44
CA ALA A 210 9.59 -18.25 -2.06
C ALA A 210 10.51 -18.33 -3.29
N TRP A 211 10.01 -17.83 -4.43
CA TRP A 211 10.67 -17.92 -5.73
C TRP A 211 10.87 -16.55 -6.33
N GLN A 212 12.10 -16.20 -6.69
CA GLN A 212 12.43 -14.96 -7.39
C GLN A 212 12.25 -15.14 -8.90
N MET A 213 11.38 -14.35 -9.51
CA MET A 213 11.18 -14.21 -10.94
C MET A 213 12.46 -13.71 -11.61
N VAL A 214 12.89 -14.42 -12.66
CA VAL A 214 14.03 -14.03 -13.49
C VAL A 214 13.52 -13.40 -14.79
N ARG A 215 12.57 -14.05 -15.46
CA ARG A 215 11.99 -13.63 -16.74
C ARG A 215 10.81 -14.50 -17.16
N VAL A 216 9.93 -13.96 -17.99
CA VAL A 216 8.93 -14.73 -18.74
C VAL A 216 9.57 -15.25 -20.04
N ASP A 217 9.44 -16.54 -20.31
CA ASP A 217 9.92 -17.24 -21.50
C ASP A 217 8.77 -18.04 -22.13
N GLY A 218 8.03 -17.41 -23.04
CA GLY A 218 6.83 -18.00 -23.66
C GLY A 218 5.70 -18.22 -22.65
N LEU A 219 5.39 -19.48 -22.34
CA LEU A 219 4.41 -19.86 -21.29
C LEU A 219 5.10 -20.35 -20.00
N LYS A 220 6.38 -20.03 -19.84
CA LYS A 220 7.15 -20.38 -18.64
C LYS A 220 7.57 -19.11 -17.91
N VAL A 221 7.38 -19.10 -16.60
CA VAL A 221 7.94 -18.12 -15.67
C VAL A 221 9.20 -18.75 -15.11
N ARG A 222 10.37 -18.23 -15.49
CA ARG A 222 11.66 -18.75 -15.01
C ARG A 222 11.98 -18.11 -13.66
N VAL A 223 12.29 -18.93 -12.65
CA VAL A 223 12.52 -18.50 -11.27
C VAL A 223 13.79 -19.05 -10.65
N ARG A 224 14.27 -18.41 -9.60
CA ARG A 224 15.32 -18.92 -8.70
C ARG A 224 14.78 -19.01 -7.28
N ASP A 225 15.39 -19.83 -6.44
CA ASP A 225 15.03 -19.89 -5.02
C ASP A 225 15.37 -18.53 -4.35
N ALA A 226 14.39 -17.94 -3.66
CA ALA A 226 14.58 -16.70 -2.93
C ALA A 226 15.09 -16.93 -1.48
N HIS A 227 15.43 -18.17 -1.13
CA HIS A 227 16.05 -18.55 0.15
C HIS A 227 15.28 -18.07 1.39
N GLY A 228 13.95 -18.12 1.32
CA GLY A 228 13.07 -17.70 2.41
C GLY A 228 12.91 -16.18 2.57
N GLN A 229 13.37 -15.39 1.60
CA GLN A 229 12.98 -13.98 1.51
C GLN A 229 11.46 -13.85 1.36
N LYS A 230 10.90 -12.77 1.90
CA LYS A 230 9.45 -12.52 1.85
C LYS A 230 9.01 -12.24 0.41
N SER A 231 7.83 -12.77 0.06
CA SER A 231 7.16 -12.51 -1.22
C SER A 231 7.08 -11.01 -1.49
N THR A 232 7.54 -10.58 -2.67
CA THR A 232 7.45 -9.21 -3.18
C THR A 232 6.18 -8.93 -3.94
N VAL A 233 5.59 -9.96 -4.57
CA VAL A 233 4.38 -9.85 -5.39
C VAL A 233 3.24 -10.60 -4.73
N PRO A 234 2.02 -10.06 -4.78
CA PRO A 234 0.79 -10.78 -4.47
C PRO A 234 0.66 -12.14 -5.08
N PHE A 235 0.25 -13.12 -4.27
CA PHE A 235 -0.63 -14.13 -4.81
C PHE A 235 -1.92 -13.45 -5.29
N TRP A 236 -1.91 -12.90 -6.51
CA TRP A 236 -3.12 -12.49 -7.19
C TRP A 236 -3.86 -13.74 -7.60
N LEU A 237 -5.03 -13.95 -7.00
CA LEU A 237 -6.09 -14.77 -7.57
C LEU A 237 -6.79 -13.98 -8.70
N GLY A 238 -6.05 -13.50 -9.71
CA GLY A 238 -6.58 -12.76 -10.85
C GLY A 238 -7.51 -11.60 -10.49
N GLU A 239 -8.38 -11.20 -11.41
CA GLU A 239 -9.55 -10.35 -11.14
C GLU A 239 -10.53 -11.04 -10.15
N GLY A 240 -10.15 -11.20 -8.88
CA GLY A 240 -11.03 -11.67 -7.82
C GLY A 240 -12.17 -10.68 -7.56
N PRO A 241 -13.34 -11.15 -7.11
CA PRO A 241 -14.46 -10.25 -6.81
C PRO A 241 -14.10 -9.32 -5.64
N GLY A 242 -14.13 -8.01 -5.89
CA GLY A 242 -13.99 -7.00 -4.83
C GLY A 242 -15.21 -6.92 -3.92
N ARG A 243 -15.10 -6.20 -2.80
CA ARG A 243 -16.19 -6.02 -1.84
C ARG A 243 -17.43 -5.42 -2.48
N THR A 244 -18.59 -6.02 -2.19
CA THR A 244 -19.88 -5.49 -2.65
C THR A 244 -20.18 -4.14 -2.01
N THR A 245 -20.96 -3.31 -2.71
CA THR A 245 -21.35 -1.99 -2.20
C THR A 245 -22.09 -2.13 -0.87
N GLU A 246 -22.97 -3.11 -0.74
CA GLU A 246 -23.74 -3.39 0.48
C GLU A 246 -22.84 -3.80 1.65
N LEU A 247 -21.81 -4.62 1.41
CA LEU A 247 -20.87 -4.99 2.47
C LEU A 247 -19.97 -3.81 2.87
N SER A 248 -19.56 -2.98 1.91
CA SER A 248 -18.85 -1.72 2.18
C SER A 248 -19.69 -0.74 3.01
N GLU A 249 -20.99 -0.64 2.73
CA GLU A 249 -21.94 0.13 3.56
C GLU A 249 -22.05 -0.45 4.98
N ALA A 250 -22.13 -1.77 5.12
CA ALA A 250 -22.16 -2.41 6.42
C ALA A 250 -20.86 -2.19 7.23
N VAL A 251 -19.69 -2.20 6.58
CA VAL A 251 -18.40 -1.86 7.21
C VAL A 251 -18.40 -0.42 7.70
N SER A 252 -18.86 0.53 6.88
CA SER A 252 -18.99 1.94 7.27
C SER A 252 -19.89 2.11 8.49
N ARG A 253 -21.09 1.52 8.44
CA ARG A 253 -22.07 1.56 9.52
C ARG A 253 -21.53 0.95 10.82
N LEU A 254 -20.81 -0.17 10.74
CA LEU A 254 -20.18 -0.78 11.90
C LEU A 254 -19.14 0.17 12.54
N ARG A 255 -18.32 0.82 11.70
CA ARG A 255 -17.32 1.80 12.16
C ARG A 255 -17.99 3.03 12.81
N GLU A 256 -19.08 3.53 12.24
CA GLU A 256 -19.87 4.66 12.77
C GLU A 256 -20.46 4.34 14.14
N GLU A 257 -21.15 3.20 14.28
CA GLU A 257 -21.77 2.78 15.55
C GLU A 257 -20.73 2.56 16.66
N ILE A 258 -19.53 2.09 16.31
CA ILE A 258 -18.42 1.95 17.26
C ILE A 258 -17.86 3.33 17.63
N ASP A 259 -17.66 4.23 16.65
CA ASP A 259 -17.17 5.58 16.86
C ASP A 259 -18.08 6.40 17.80
N GLU A 260 -19.40 6.34 17.59
CA GLU A 260 -20.39 6.98 18.46
C GLU A 260 -20.30 6.50 19.91
N ARG A 261 -20.24 5.17 20.12
CA ARG A 261 -20.13 4.59 21.47
C ARG A 261 -18.79 4.88 22.13
N LEU A 262 -17.70 4.94 21.36
CA LEU A 262 -16.40 5.34 21.87
C LEU A 262 -16.42 6.78 22.41
N ILE A 263 -17.19 7.67 21.79
CA ILE A 263 -17.33 9.07 22.18
C ILE A 263 -18.25 9.22 23.41
N ASP A 264 -19.41 8.57 23.39
CA ASP A 264 -20.47 8.81 24.37
C ASP A 264 -20.32 7.98 25.65
N ASP A 265 -19.95 6.70 25.52
CA ASP A 265 -20.05 5.70 26.59
C ASP A 265 -18.73 4.98 26.93
N GLY A 266 -17.72 5.08 26.06
CA GLY A 266 -16.41 4.46 26.22
C GLY A 266 -16.28 3.05 25.61
N PRO A 267 -15.07 2.46 25.68
CA PRO A 267 -14.75 1.23 24.95
C PRO A 267 -15.53 0.00 25.42
N GLU A 268 -15.84 -0.10 26.72
CA GLU A 268 -16.63 -1.22 27.27
C GLU A 268 -18.04 -1.28 26.68
N ALA A 269 -18.66 -0.13 26.40
CA ALA A 269 -20.00 -0.07 25.82
C ALA A 269 -20.01 -0.57 24.37
N ALA A 270 -19.01 -0.19 23.57
CA ALA A 270 -18.83 -0.69 22.21
C ALA A 270 -18.62 -2.22 22.20
N ILE A 271 -17.80 -2.75 23.11
CA ILE A 271 -17.57 -4.19 23.26
C ILE A 271 -18.86 -4.92 23.61
N GLN A 272 -19.62 -4.42 24.60
CA GLN A 272 -20.88 -5.03 25.01
C GLN A 272 -21.92 -5.04 23.88
N TRP A 273 -21.99 -3.96 23.09
CA TRP A 273 -22.86 -3.88 21.94
C TRP A 273 -22.51 -4.92 20.86
N LEU A 274 -21.23 -5.06 20.51
CA LEU A 274 -20.76 -6.08 19.56
C LEU A 274 -21.08 -7.51 20.02
N VAL A 275 -20.93 -7.79 21.32
CA VAL A 275 -21.26 -9.11 21.88
C VAL A 275 -22.77 -9.38 21.84
N LYS A 276 -23.59 -8.40 22.19
CA LYS A 276 -25.03 -8.59 22.38
C LYS A 276 -25.81 -8.51 21.07
N GLU A 277 -25.56 -7.49 20.26
CA GLU A 277 -26.37 -7.17 19.07
C GLU A 277 -25.81 -7.89 17.83
N VAL A 278 -24.48 -7.81 17.61
CA VAL A 278 -23.81 -8.49 16.48
C VAL A 278 -23.56 -9.97 16.77
N GLY A 279 -23.36 -10.34 18.04
CA GLY A 279 -23.17 -11.74 18.45
C GLY A 279 -21.71 -12.22 18.36
N LEU A 280 -20.75 -11.30 18.48
CA LEU A 280 -19.33 -11.65 18.44
C LEU A 280 -18.84 -12.26 19.77
N PRO A 281 -17.84 -13.15 19.75
CA PRO A 281 -17.09 -13.51 20.95
C PRO A 281 -16.41 -12.29 21.58
N ILE A 282 -16.31 -12.26 22.91
CA ILE A 282 -15.71 -11.13 23.65
C ILE A 282 -14.30 -10.80 23.16
N SER A 283 -13.49 -11.81 22.82
CA SER A 283 -12.12 -11.61 22.33
C SER A 283 -12.08 -10.91 20.97
N ALA A 284 -13.02 -11.23 20.07
CA ALA A 284 -13.14 -10.59 18.76
C ALA A 284 -13.65 -9.15 18.91
N ALA A 285 -14.67 -8.94 19.75
CA ALA A 285 -15.21 -7.62 20.04
C ALA A 285 -14.14 -6.68 20.64
N SER A 286 -13.35 -7.15 21.61
CA SER A 286 -12.23 -6.39 22.18
C SER A 286 -11.20 -6.00 21.12
N GLN A 287 -10.79 -6.94 20.26
CA GLN A 287 -9.81 -6.65 19.20
C GLN A 287 -10.32 -5.63 18.18
N VAL A 288 -11.59 -5.73 17.75
CA VAL A 288 -12.20 -4.74 16.85
C VAL A 288 -12.18 -3.36 17.48
N VAL A 289 -12.64 -3.24 18.73
CA VAL A 289 -12.73 -1.95 19.42
C VAL A 289 -11.35 -1.37 19.67
N ASP A 290 -10.38 -2.17 20.11
CA ASP A 290 -9.01 -1.70 20.35
C ASP A 290 -8.33 -1.22 19.06
N TYR A 291 -8.51 -1.96 17.96
CA TYR A 291 -7.96 -1.60 16.66
C TYR A 291 -8.57 -0.30 16.12
N LEU A 292 -9.91 -0.22 16.07
CA LEU A 292 -10.62 0.95 15.56
C LEU A 292 -10.36 2.18 16.44
N ARG A 293 -10.33 2.02 17.77
CA ARG A 293 -9.98 3.11 18.71
C ARG A 293 -8.57 3.62 18.48
N ALA A 294 -7.59 2.74 18.28
CA ALA A 294 -6.21 3.15 18.00
C ALA A 294 -6.12 3.95 16.69
N GLY A 295 -6.78 3.48 15.63
CA GLY A 295 -6.84 4.20 14.34
C GLY A 295 -7.51 5.56 14.45
N ARG A 296 -8.68 5.62 15.11
CA ARG A 296 -9.40 6.87 15.41
C ARG A 296 -8.55 7.87 16.20
N ASN A 297 -7.79 7.41 17.19
CA ASN A 297 -6.94 8.29 17.98
C ASN A 297 -5.77 8.86 17.17
N ALA A 298 -5.23 8.08 16.23
CA ALA A 298 -4.16 8.54 15.34
C ALA A 298 -4.67 9.54 14.28
N LEU A 299 -5.87 9.30 13.73
CA LEU A 299 -6.46 10.14 12.68
C LEU A 299 -7.34 11.28 13.21
N GLY A 300 -7.67 11.29 14.49
CA GLY A 300 -8.63 12.22 15.09
C GLY A 300 -10.10 11.92 14.78
N MET A 301 -10.38 11.06 13.81
CA MET A 301 -11.74 10.66 13.39
C MET A 301 -11.76 9.25 12.81
N MET A 302 -12.96 8.67 12.68
CA MET A 302 -13.14 7.35 12.07
C MET A 302 -13.39 7.44 10.56
N PRO A 303 -12.55 6.83 9.70
CA PRO A 303 -12.80 6.77 8.27
C PRO A 303 -14.01 5.89 7.94
N THR A 304 -14.95 6.47 7.21
CA THR A 304 -16.26 5.92 6.83
C THR A 304 -16.55 6.33 5.38
N ARG A 305 -17.68 5.93 4.81
CA ARG A 305 -18.06 6.36 3.44
C ARG A 305 -18.38 7.86 3.37
N ASP A 306 -18.82 8.45 4.48
CA ASP A 306 -19.14 9.87 4.56
C ASP A 306 -17.98 10.71 5.12
N ARG A 307 -16.90 10.06 5.57
CA ARG A 307 -15.72 10.72 6.15
C ARG A 307 -14.45 10.09 5.60
N ILE A 308 -13.81 10.78 4.66
CA ILE A 308 -12.58 10.30 4.00
C ILE A 308 -11.39 11.02 4.61
N VAL A 309 -10.42 10.22 5.05
CA VAL A 309 -9.18 10.72 5.65
C VAL A 309 -8.02 10.41 4.72
N MET A 310 -7.24 11.44 4.38
CA MET A 310 -5.98 11.32 3.69
C MET A 310 -4.86 11.60 4.67
N GLU A 311 -4.04 10.60 4.98
CA GLU A 311 -2.83 10.81 5.75
C GLU A 311 -1.61 10.85 4.84
N ARG A 312 -0.63 11.66 5.23
CA ARG A 312 0.70 11.69 4.65
C ARG A 312 1.73 11.46 5.74
N PHE A 313 2.66 10.55 5.48
CA PHE A 313 3.81 10.29 6.34
C PHE A 313 5.05 10.03 5.49
N PHE A 314 6.21 9.96 6.14
CA PHE A 314 7.50 9.72 5.48
C PHE A 314 8.14 8.44 5.98
N ASP A 315 8.82 7.70 5.10
CA ASP A 315 9.55 6.49 5.47
C ASP A 315 10.95 6.78 6.05
N GLU A 316 11.67 5.72 6.45
CA GLU A 316 13.04 5.83 6.98
C GLU A 316 14.05 6.38 5.95
N VAL A 317 13.74 6.31 4.65
CA VAL A 317 14.58 6.77 3.53
C VAL A 317 14.25 8.22 3.13
N GLY A 318 13.12 8.73 3.63
CA GLY A 318 12.60 10.06 3.36
C GLY A 318 11.72 10.18 2.12
N ASP A 319 11.25 9.05 1.60
CA ASP A 319 10.17 9.00 0.63
C ASP A 319 8.83 9.26 1.32
N MET A 320 7.92 9.83 0.55
CA MET A 320 6.63 10.31 1.02
C MET A 320 5.57 9.27 0.65
N HIS A 321 4.67 9.00 1.60
CA HIS A 321 3.53 8.12 1.37
C HIS A 321 2.26 8.87 1.71
N VAL A 322 1.29 8.76 0.82
CA VAL A 322 -0.06 9.29 1.00
C VAL A 322 -1.01 8.10 1.01
N VAL A 323 -1.81 7.98 2.07
CA VAL A 323 -2.83 6.94 2.21
C VAL A 323 -4.20 7.60 2.32
N ILE A 324 -5.10 7.23 1.43
CA ILE A 324 -6.50 7.65 1.42
C ILE A 324 -7.32 6.52 2.04
N HIS A 325 -7.89 6.73 3.22
CA HIS A 325 -8.79 5.80 3.88
C HIS A 325 -10.20 5.95 3.32
N ALA A 326 -10.62 4.96 2.54
CA ALA A 326 -11.80 5.01 1.68
C ALA A 326 -12.47 3.61 1.66
N PRO A 327 -13.39 3.31 2.61
CA PRO A 327 -14.01 1.98 2.76
C PRO A 327 -15.11 1.71 1.72
N PHE A 328 -14.84 1.97 0.45
CA PHE A 328 -15.79 1.78 -0.65
C PHE A 328 -15.67 0.43 -1.34
N GLY A 329 -14.55 -0.27 -1.17
CA GLY A 329 -14.24 -1.51 -1.87
C GLY A 329 -13.21 -1.32 -2.99
N SER A 330 -12.51 -2.39 -3.33
CA SER A 330 -11.34 -2.39 -4.22
C SER A 330 -11.67 -1.92 -5.63
N ARG A 331 -12.87 -2.21 -6.16
CA ARG A 331 -13.29 -1.79 -7.50
C ARG A 331 -13.37 -0.27 -7.66
N LEU A 332 -13.94 0.43 -6.67
CA LEU A 332 -14.00 1.89 -6.66
C LEU A 332 -12.61 2.48 -6.36
N ASN A 333 -11.91 1.94 -5.36
CA ASN A 333 -10.59 2.42 -4.97
C ASN A 333 -9.55 2.26 -6.09
N LYS A 334 -9.64 1.19 -6.89
CA LYS A 334 -8.82 0.95 -8.08
C LYS A 334 -9.10 2.01 -9.16
N ALA A 335 -10.37 2.31 -9.43
CA ALA A 335 -10.77 3.37 -10.35
C ALA A 335 -10.20 4.73 -9.92
N TRP A 336 -10.33 5.04 -8.63
CA TRP A 336 -9.88 6.31 -8.08
C TRP A 336 -8.35 6.43 -8.08
N GLY A 337 -7.65 5.40 -7.60
CA GLY A 337 -6.18 5.36 -7.57
C GLY A 337 -5.57 5.47 -8.96
N LEU A 338 -6.12 4.76 -9.96
CA LEU A 338 -5.63 4.80 -11.33
C LEU A 338 -5.84 6.17 -11.99
N ALA A 339 -6.99 6.81 -11.74
CA ALA A 339 -7.29 8.16 -12.23
C ALA A 339 -6.38 9.21 -11.57
N LEU A 340 -6.15 9.11 -10.25
CA LEU A 340 -5.22 9.98 -9.52
C LEU A 340 -3.80 9.83 -10.05
N ARG A 341 -3.30 8.58 -10.22
CA ARG A 341 -1.98 8.29 -10.79
C ARG A 341 -1.78 9.06 -12.10
N LYS A 342 -2.73 8.95 -13.04
CA LYS A 342 -2.64 9.66 -14.34
C LYS A 342 -2.62 11.18 -14.19
N ARG A 343 -3.34 11.75 -13.22
CA ARG A 343 -3.34 13.20 -12.96
C ARG A 343 -2.00 13.67 -12.41
N PHE A 344 -1.47 12.97 -11.42
CA PHE A 344 -0.15 13.28 -10.87
C PHE A 344 0.97 13.15 -11.92
N CYS A 345 0.96 12.10 -12.77
CA CYS A 345 1.96 11.97 -13.84
C CYS A 345 1.95 13.19 -14.77
N ARG A 346 0.79 13.76 -15.08
CA ARG A 346 0.68 14.97 -15.91
C ARG A 346 1.13 16.25 -15.20
N THR A 347 0.87 16.36 -13.90
CA THR A 347 1.20 17.57 -13.13
C THR A 347 2.69 17.61 -12.77
N PHE A 348 3.29 16.47 -12.44
CA PHE A 348 4.64 16.41 -11.91
C PHE A 348 5.67 15.67 -12.79
N ASN A 349 5.24 15.10 -13.93
CA ASN A 349 6.09 14.47 -14.95
C ASN A 349 7.00 13.33 -14.43
N PHE A 350 6.46 12.48 -13.54
CA PHE A 350 7.11 11.24 -13.12
C PHE A 350 6.06 10.15 -12.86
N GLU A 351 6.50 8.89 -12.88
CA GLU A 351 5.65 7.73 -12.65
C GLU A 351 5.48 7.47 -11.15
N LEU A 352 4.23 7.35 -10.71
CA LEU A 352 3.86 7.10 -9.32
C LEU A 352 3.53 5.65 -9.09
N GLN A 353 3.95 5.13 -7.93
CA GLN A 353 3.44 3.86 -7.41
C GLN A 353 2.17 4.12 -6.60
N ALA A 354 1.02 3.71 -7.12
CA ALA A 354 -0.26 3.68 -6.45
C ALA A 354 -0.63 2.25 -6.05
N ALA A 355 -1.55 2.11 -5.10
CA ALA A 355 -2.07 0.86 -4.59
C ALA A 355 -3.53 1.07 -4.18
N ALA A 356 -4.41 0.08 -4.35
CA ALA A 356 -5.77 0.09 -3.84
C ALA A 356 -6.14 -1.28 -3.23
N ASN A 357 -6.79 -1.24 -2.07
CA ASN A 357 -7.45 -2.40 -1.47
C ASN A 357 -8.91 -2.06 -1.12
N GLU A 358 -9.58 -2.90 -0.33
CA GLU A 358 -10.98 -2.69 0.03
C GLU A 358 -11.24 -1.41 0.84
N ASP A 359 -10.26 -0.98 1.64
CA ASP A 359 -10.41 0.10 2.62
C ASP A 359 -9.58 1.35 2.33
N SER A 360 -8.72 1.32 1.32
CA SER A 360 -7.75 2.41 1.10
C SER A 360 -7.10 2.45 -0.29
N ILE A 361 -6.48 3.59 -0.56
CA ILE A 361 -5.58 3.85 -1.68
C ILE A 361 -4.24 4.32 -1.12
N VAL A 362 -3.13 3.74 -1.54
CA VAL A 362 -1.78 4.19 -1.19
C VAL A 362 -1.12 4.81 -2.40
N ILE A 363 -0.42 5.93 -2.22
CA ILE A 363 0.38 6.58 -3.25
C ILE A 363 1.76 6.84 -2.65
N SER A 364 2.79 6.30 -3.30
CA SER A 364 4.19 6.45 -2.90
C SER A 364 4.90 7.44 -3.82
N LEU A 365 5.57 8.41 -3.22
CA LEU A 365 6.13 9.60 -3.83
C LEU A 365 7.61 9.72 -3.45
N GLY A 366 8.44 10.20 -4.38
CA GLY A 366 9.84 10.49 -4.10
C GLY A 366 10.04 11.71 -3.20
N SER A 367 11.17 11.74 -2.50
CA SER A 367 11.58 12.80 -1.55
C SER A 367 11.72 14.24 -2.09
N VAL A 368 11.48 14.48 -3.39
CA VAL A 368 11.73 15.77 -4.08
C VAL A 368 10.45 16.61 -4.23
N HIS A 369 9.27 16.05 -4.00
CA HIS A 369 8.00 16.72 -4.28
C HIS A 369 7.30 17.17 -3.00
N SER A 370 6.80 18.40 -3.00
CA SER A 370 5.88 18.91 -1.99
C SER A 370 4.65 19.48 -2.68
N PHE A 371 3.48 19.13 -2.16
CA PHE A 371 2.19 19.68 -2.58
C PHE A 371 1.28 19.77 -1.34
N PRO A 372 0.32 20.69 -1.31
CA PRO A 372 -0.69 20.73 -0.26
C PRO A 372 -1.54 19.46 -0.31
N LEU A 373 -1.61 18.71 0.79
CA LEU A 373 -2.27 17.41 0.82
C LEU A 373 -3.78 17.54 0.54
N GLU A 374 -4.41 18.60 1.02
CA GLU A 374 -5.84 18.91 0.80
C GLU A 374 -6.21 19.13 -0.68
N GLU A 375 -5.27 19.57 -1.52
CA GLU A 375 -5.53 19.79 -2.94
C GLU A 375 -5.73 18.47 -3.70
N VAL A 376 -5.19 17.36 -3.20
CA VAL A 376 -5.27 16.06 -3.87
C VAL A 376 -6.71 15.59 -4.06
N PHE A 377 -7.60 15.89 -3.10
CA PHE A 377 -9.04 15.60 -3.23
C PHE A 377 -9.70 16.29 -4.43
N HIS A 378 -9.10 17.39 -4.90
CA HIS A 378 -9.63 18.24 -5.97
C HIS A 378 -8.95 18.00 -7.33
N TYR A 379 -7.97 17.09 -7.41
CA TYR A 379 -7.26 16.80 -8.67
C TYR A 379 -8.13 16.06 -9.69
N LEU A 380 -9.22 15.44 -9.25
CA LEU A 380 -10.16 14.71 -10.08
C LEU A 380 -11.54 15.35 -9.97
N HIS A 381 -12.18 15.57 -11.12
CA HIS A 381 -13.52 16.14 -11.21
C HIS A 381 -14.48 15.15 -11.88
N SER A 382 -15.72 15.13 -11.43
CA SER A 382 -16.77 14.23 -11.93
C SER A 382 -16.97 14.37 -13.46
N ASN A 383 -16.86 15.60 -13.98
CA ASN A 383 -17.02 15.89 -15.41
C ASN A 383 -15.90 15.37 -16.33
N SER A 384 -14.75 14.97 -15.76
CA SER A 384 -13.56 14.56 -16.53
C SER A 384 -12.98 13.22 -16.09
N ALA A 385 -13.50 12.64 -15.00
CA ALA A 385 -12.99 11.41 -14.42
C ALA A 385 -13.06 10.24 -15.39
N THR A 386 -14.15 10.09 -16.15
CA THR A 386 -14.30 9.03 -17.15
C THR A 386 -13.22 9.10 -18.22
N ASP A 387 -12.94 10.29 -18.78
CA ASP A 387 -11.91 10.47 -19.80
C ASP A 387 -10.50 10.21 -19.25
N VAL A 388 -10.23 10.69 -18.04
CA VAL A 388 -8.94 10.50 -17.37
C VAL A 388 -8.69 9.02 -17.10
N LEU A 389 -9.70 8.34 -16.53
CA LEU A 389 -9.62 6.91 -16.22
C LEU A 389 -9.51 6.08 -17.50
N THR A 390 -10.26 6.43 -18.55
CA THR A 390 -10.14 5.77 -19.85
C THR A 390 -8.72 5.89 -20.39
N GLN A 391 -8.09 7.07 -20.32
CA GLN A 391 -6.70 7.21 -20.76
C GLN A 391 -5.69 6.50 -19.84
N ALA A 392 -6.03 6.33 -18.56
CA ALA A 392 -5.18 5.64 -17.60
C ALA A 392 -5.24 4.11 -17.73
N LEU A 393 -6.43 3.56 -18.00
CA LEU A 393 -6.63 2.10 -18.14
C LEU A 393 -6.05 1.55 -19.44
N LEU A 394 -5.90 2.38 -20.49
CA LEU A 394 -5.25 1.96 -21.73
C LEU A 394 -3.77 1.61 -21.50
N ASP A 395 -3.12 2.17 -20.49
CA ASP A 395 -1.76 1.81 -20.10
C ASP A 395 -1.72 0.64 -19.09
N ALA A 396 -2.87 0.13 -18.63
CA ALA A 396 -2.93 -0.88 -17.58
C ALA A 396 -3.04 -2.31 -18.17
N PRO A 397 -2.36 -3.31 -17.58
CA PRO A 397 -2.37 -4.71 -18.07
C PRO A 397 -3.77 -5.32 -18.24
N MET A 398 -4.73 -4.92 -17.40
CA MET A 398 -6.12 -5.42 -17.45
C MET A 398 -6.81 -5.21 -18.82
N PHE A 399 -6.43 -4.17 -19.57
CA PHE A 399 -7.01 -3.90 -20.89
C PHE A 399 -6.70 -5.03 -21.86
N GLU A 400 -5.47 -5.54 -21.90
CA GLU A 400 -5.05 -6.60 -22.82
C GLU A 400 -5.76 -7.92 -22.54
N VAL A 401 -5.91 -8.24 -21.25
CA VAL A 401 -6.61 -9.42 -20.77
C VAL A 401 -8.09 -9.37 -21.18
N ARG A 402 -8.79 -8.28 -20.84
CA ARG A 402 -10.22 -8.11 -21.18
C ARG A 402 -10.46 -7.97 -22.68
N TRP A 403 -9.54 -7.35 -23.41
CA TRP A 403 -9.59 -7.31 -24.86
C TRP A 403 -9.60 -8.71 -25.46
N ARG A 404 -8.70 -9.59 -24.99
CA ARG A 404 -8.65 -10.99 -25.43
C ARG A 404 -9.92 -11.74 -25.08
N TRP A 405 -10.49 -11.51 -23.90
CA TRP A 405 -11.76 -12.11 -23.51
C TRP A 405 -12.88 -11.71 -24.48
N ASN A 406 -13.03 -10.41 -24.74
CA ASN A 406 -14.04 -9.88 -25.67
C ASN A 406 -13.82 -10.34 -27.10
N ALA A 407 -12.57 -10.37 -27.57
CA ALA A 407 -12.23 -10.87 -28.89
C ALA A 407 -12.55 -12.37 -29.05
N THR A 408 -12.38 -13.18 -28.02
CA THR A 408 -12.74 -14.61 -28.07
C THR A 408 -14.25 -14.85 -27.90
N ARG A 409 -14.91 -14.15 -26.97
CA ARG A 409 -16.36 -14.23 -26.73
C ARG A 409 -17.16 -13.78 -27.96
N SER A 410 -16.71 -12.72 -28.64
CA SER A 410 -17.33 -12.22 -29.87
C SER A 410 -17.06 -13.07 -31.13
N LEU A 411 -16.33 -14.18 -31.01
CA LEU A 411 -15.90 -15.04 -32.12
C LEU A 411 -14.94 -14.35 -33.11
N ALA A 412 -14.41 -13.15 -32.79
CA ALA A 412 -13.35 -12.55 -33.60
C ALA A 412 -12.15 -13.51 -33.62
N ILE A 413 -11.69 -13.93 -32.43
CA ILE A 413 -10.63 -14.91 -32.23
C ILE A 413 -11.24 -16.26 -31.85
N GLN A 414 -10.69 -17.33 -32.42
CA GLN A 414 -11.16 -18.69 -32.16
C GLN A 414 -10.40 -19.31 -30.97
N ARG A 415 -11.14 -19.83 -30.00
CA ARG A 415 -10.67 -20.73 -28.92
C ARG A 415 -10.34 -22.13 -29.42
N ASN A 416 -11.05 -22.60 -30.44
CA ASN A 416 -10.94 -23.92 -31.03
C ASN A 416 -10.85 -23.80 -32.57
N ARG A 417 -9.81 -24.41 -33.15
CA ARG A 417 -9.57 -24.44 -34.60
C ARG A 417 -9.28 -25.87 -35.04
N SER A 418 -9.98 -26.34 -36.08
CA SER A 418 -9.83 -27.70 -36.63
C SER A 418 -9.97 -28.83 -35.59
N GLY A 419 -10.91 -28.67 -34.64
CA GLY A 419 -11.20 -29.66 -33.60
C GLY A 419 -10.20 -29.69 -32.43
N LYS A 420 -9.28 -28.73 -32.34
CA LYS A 420 -8.32 -28.60 -31.23
C LYS A 420 -8.37 -27.21 -30.62
N ARG A 421 -8.06 -27.11 -29.32
CA ARG A 421 -7.91 -25.81 -28.63
C ARG A 421 -6.72 -25.06 -29.18
N VAL A 422 -6.91 -23.78 -29.46
CA VAL A 422 -5.84 -22.88 -29.91
C VAL A 422 -4.94 -22.58 -28.72
N PRO A 423 -3.63 -22.86 -28.81
CA PRO A 423 -2.71 -22.58 -27.73
C PRO A 423 -2.71 -21.10 -27.31
N PRO A 424 -2.49 -20.78 -26.02
CA PRO A 424 -2.58 -19.42 -25.49
C PRO A 424 -1.73 -18.39 -26.25
N GLN A 425 -0.49 -18.74 -26.59
CA GLN A 425 0.45 -17.88 -27.31
C GLN A 425 -0.13 -17.38 -28.65
N PHE A 426 -0.83 -18.26 -29.37
CA PHE A 426 -1.46 -17.88 -30.64
C PHE A 426 -2.71 -17.04 -30.44
N GLN A 427 -3.47 -17.26 -29.35
CA GLN A 427 -4.61 -16.41 -29.04
C GLN A 427 -4.16 -14.98 -28.68
N ARG A 428 -3.03 -14.82 -27.96
CA ARG A 428 -2.44 -13.50 -27.68
C ARG A 428 -1.94 -12.81 -28.93
N MET A 429 -1.15 -13.51 -29.75
CA MET A 429 -0.67 -12.96 -31.02
C MET A 429 -1.85 -12.56 -31.94
N ASP A 430 -2.89 -13.39 -32.04
CA ASP A 430 -4.11 -13.06 -32.80
C ASP A 430 -4.86 -11.85 -32.18
N ALA A 431 -4.76 -11.63 -30.85
CA ALA A 431 -5.38 -10.51 -30.15
C ALA A 431 -4.60 -9.20 -30.32
N GLU A 432 -3.28 -9.24 -30.21
CA GLU A 432 -2.39 -8.11 -30.52
C GLU A 432 -2.53 -7.68 -31.98
N ASP A 433 -2.51 -8.64 -32.92
CA ASP A 433 -2.73 -8.37 -34.35
C ASP A 433 -4.10 -7.71 -34.59
N LEU A 434 -5.13 -8.07 -33.81
CA LEU A 434 -6.46 -7.46 -33.89
C LEU A 434 -6.48 -6.04 -33.31
N VAL A 435 -5.87 -5.81 -32.14
CA VAL A 435 -5.71 -4.46 -31.56
C VAL A 435 -4.99 -3.57 -32.57
N ALA A 436 -3.89 -4.03 -33.18
CA ALA A 436 -3.10 -3.25 -34.13
C ALA A 436 -3.92 -2.72 -35.32
N GLN A 437 -4.98 -3.45 -35.70
CA GLN A 437 -5.85 -3.08 -36.82
C GLN A 437 -7.01 -2.19 -36.41
N VAL A 438 -7.60 -2.49 -35.26
CA VAL A 438 -8.84 -1.86 -34.81
C VAL A 438 -8.55 -0.62 -33.97
N PHE A 439 -7.46 -0.62 -33.22
CA PHE A 439 -7.00 0.44 -32.34
C PHE A 439 -5.46 0.62 -32.44
N PRO A 440 -4.95 1.16 -33.56
CA PRO A 440 -3.51 1.30 -33.80
C PRO A 440 -2.78 2.12 -32.72
N ASP A 441 -3.40 3.18 -32.22
CA ASP A 441 -2.88 4.06 -31.17
C ASP A 441 -2.56 3.33 -29.85
N GLN A 442 -3.20 2.18 -29.60
CA GLN A 442 -2.95 1.38 -28.40
C GLN A 442 -1.55 0.74 -28.40
N ILE A 443 -1.03 0.38 -29.59
CA ILE A 443 0.29 -0.27 -29.76
C ILE A 443 1.34 0.75 -30.24
N ALA A 444 0.93 1.98 -30.54
CA ALA A 444 1.84 3.01 -31.03
C ALA A 444 2.94 3.31 -30.00
N CYS A 445 4.16 3.51 -30.49
CA CYS A 445 5.29 3.92 -29.64
C CYS A 445 4.96 5.23 -28.94
N GLN A 446 5.23 5.32 -27.63
CA GLN A 446 5.00 6.52 -26.83
C GLN A 446 5.73 7.75 -27.41
N GLU A 447 6.87 7.56 -28.07
CA GLU A 447 7.62 8.65 -28.73
C GLU A 447 6.89 9.26 -29.95
N ASN A 448 5.97 8.51 -30.58
CA ASN A 448 5.23 8.96 -31.76
C ASN A 448 3.82 9.47 -31.43
N LEU A 449 3.32 9.17 -30.23
CA LEU A 449 2.02 9.64 -29.76
C LEU A 449 2.15 11.08 -29.26
N THR A 450 1.42 12.00 -29.91
CA THR A 450 1.33 13.40 -29.46
C THR A 450 -0.01 13.62 -28.75
N GLY A 451 0.01 13.53 -27.42
CA GLY A 451 -1.17 13.81 -26.58
C GLY A 451 -1.94 12.55 -26.15
N LYS A 452 -3.28 12.64 -26.13
CA LYS A 452 -4.17 11.55 -25.72
C LYS A 452 -4.31 10.52 -26.86
N ARG A 453 -4.47 9.24 -26.54
CA ARG A 453 -4.82 8.22 -27.54
C ARG A 453 -6.23 8.47 -28.05
N ASP A 454 -6.41 8.46 -29.37
CA ASP A 454 -7.73 8.56 -29.98
C ASP A 454 -8.43 7.21 -29.93
N VAL A 455 -9.52 7.11 -29.17
CA VAL A 455 -10.23 5.84 -28.94
C VAL A 455 -11.20 5.61 -30.09
N PRO A 456 -11.04 4.54 -30.89
CA PRO A 456 -11.91 4.26 -32.02
C PRO A 456 -13.33 3.87 -31.58
N ASP A 457 -14.33 4.32 -32.35
CA ASP A 457 -15.72 3.85 -32.23
C ASP A 457 -15.88 2.46 -32.87
N HIS A 458 -15.28 1.45 -32.26
CA HIS A 458 -15.39 0.05 -32.66
C HIS A 458 -16.05 -0.78 -31.56
N PRO A 459 -17.05 -1.65 -31.87
CA PRO A 459 -17.82 -2.37 -30.85
C PRO A 459 -16.99 -3.12 -29.81
N LEU A 460 -15.91 -3.80 -30.22
CA LEU A 460 -15.02 -4.51 -29.28
C LEU A 460 -14.18 -3.58 -28.40
N VAL A 461 -13.78 -2.41 -28.91
CA VAL A 461 -13.00 -1.44 -28.14
C VAL A 461 -13.92 -0.82 -27.08
N VAL A 462 -15.10 -0.39 -27.50
CA VAL A 462 -16.13 0.15 -26.60
C VAL A 462 -16.51 -0.87 -25.53
N GLN A 463 -16.77 -2.13 -25.91
CA GLN A 463 -17.07 -3.20 -24.93
C GLN A 463 -15.91 -3.40 -23.95
N THR A 464 -14.67 -3.43 -24.44
CA THR A 464 -13.49 -3.66 -23.58
C THR A 464 -13.28 -2.53 -22.60
N ILE A 465 -13.42 -1.29 -23.04
CA ILE A 465 -13.34 -0.12 -22.15
C ILE A 465 -14.47 -0.17 -21.13
N ASN A 466 -15.70 -0.47 -21.55
CA ASN A 466 -16.84 -0.60 -20.65
C ASN A 466 -16.61 -1.68 -19.58
N ASP A 467 -16.15 -2.86 -19.99
CA ASP A 467 -15.80 -3.98 -19.10
C ASP A 467 -14.72 -3.58 -18.08
N CYS A 468 -13.66 -2.88 -18.52
CA CYS A 468 -12.64 -2.37 -17.60
C CYS A 468 -13.23 -1.34 -16.62
N LEU A 469 -14.08 -0.42 -17.08
CA LEU A 469 -14.64 0.65 -16.27
C LEU A 469 -15.73 0.17 -15.28
N THR A 470 -16.48 -0.86 -15.65
CA THR A 470 -17.72 -1.25 -14.93
C THR A 470 -17.68 -2.64 -14.31
N GLU A 471 -16.84 -3.57 -14.79
CA GLU A 471 -16.69 -4.89 -14.14
C GLU A 471 -15.42 -4.94 -13.29
N ALA A 472 -14.26 -4.64 -13.88
CA ALA A 472 -12.99 -4.60 -13.14
C ALA A 472 -12.91 -3.43 -12.16
N MET A 473 -13.63 -2.35 -12.48
CA MET A 473 -13.71 -1.13 -11.67
C MET A 473 -15.17 -0.75 -11.44
N ASP A 474 -15.38 0.33 -10.69
CA ASP A 474 -16.68 0.94 -10.47
C ASP A 474 -16.65 2.44 -10.80
N ILE A 475 -16.76 2.76 -12.10
CA ILE A 475 -16.80 4.15 -12.57
C ILE A 475 -18.06 4.88 -12.11
N GLU A 476 -19.20 4.20 -12.01
CA GLU A 476 -20.45 4.84 -11.58
C GLU A 476 -20.36 5.26 -10.10
N GLY A 477 -19.86 4.37 -9.25
CA GLY A 477 -19.58 4.66 -7.85
C GLY A 477 -18.54 5.77 -7.69
N LEU A 478 -17.46 5.76 -8.48
CA LEU A 478 -16.46 6.84 -8.46
C LEU A 478 -17.07 8.20 -8.84
N LEU A 479 -17.88 8.25 -9.91
CA LEU A 479 -18.54 9.50 -10.32
C LEU A 479 -19.50 10.01 -9.25
N ALA A 480 -20.27 9.12 -8.62
CA ALA A 480 -21.16 9.49 -7.52
C ALA A 480 -20.36 10.05 -6.32
N LEU A 481 -19.25 9.41 -5.94
CA LEU A 481 -18.38 9.89 -4.88
C LEU A 481 -17.81 11.28 -5.19
N LEU A 482 -17.27 11.48 -6.40
CA LEU A 482 -16.73 12.78 -6.79
C LEU A 482 -17.80 13.89 -6.77
N GLN A 483 -19.03 13.58 -7.20
CA GLN A 483 -20.15 14.53 -7.10
C GLN A 483 -20.50 14.86 -5.64
N GLN A 484 -20.46 13.88 -4.74
CA GLN A 484 -20.69 14.10 -3.31
C GLN A 484 -19.58 14.96 -2.68
N MET A 485 -18.32 14.73 -3.06
CA MET A 485 -17.18 15.56 -2.65
C MET A 485 -17.32 17.00 -3.16
N GLU A 486 -17.65 17.18 -4.45
CA GLU A 486 -17.90 18.49 -5.07
C GLU A 486 -19.08 19.23 -4.42
N ALA A 487 -20.08 18.50 -3.92
CA ALA A 487 -21.22 19.03 -3.19
C ALA A 487 -20.99 19.21 -1.67
N SER A 488 -19.78 18.93 -1.17
CA SER A 488 -19.44 18.95 0.26
C SER A 488 -20.36 18.09 1.14
N GLN A 489 -20.82 16.96 0.61
CA GLN A 489 -21.63 15.97 1.34
C GLN A 489 -20.78 14.93 2.08
N VAL A 490 -19.49 14.85 1.74
CA VAL A 490 -18.50 13.99 2.39
C VAL A 490 -17.53 14.88 3.14
N GLU A 491 -17.23 14.53 4.39
CA GLU A 491 -16.20 15.18 5.19
C GLU A 491 -14.82 14.73 4.69
N LEU A 492 -13.98 15.68 4.30
CA LEU A 492 -12.64 15.44 3.76
C LEU A 492 -11.60 15.99 4.71
N VAL A 493 -10.70 15.14 5.18
CA VAL A 493 -9.65 15.52 6.14
C VAL A 493 -8.28 15.09 5.62
N ALA A 494 -7.33 16.02 5.63
CA ALA A 494 -5.95 15.80 5.22
C ALA A 494 -5.03 15.98 6.45
N LEU A 495 -4.18 14.99 6.73
CA LEU A 495 -3.34 14.95 7.94
C LEU A 495 -1.90 14.64 7.59
N ASP A 496 -0.98 15.40 8.19
CA ASP A 496 0.44 15.09 8.19
C ASP A 496 0.81 14.35 9.49
N LEU A 497 1.23 13.09 9.37
CA LEU A 497 1.64 12.25 10.47
C LEU A 497 3.14 11.99 10.43
N ARG A 498 3.73 11.85 11.63
CA ARG A 498 5.15 11.49 11.77
C ARG A 498 5.42 10.03 11.43
N GLU A 499 4.45 9.18 11.74
CA GLU A 499 4.47 7.74 11.53
C GLU A 499 3.10 7.31 10.98
N PRO A 500 3.00 6.22 10.20
CA PRO A 500 1.73 5.76 9.65
C PRO A 500 0.73 5.40 10.76
N SER A 501 -0.56 5.71 10.57
CA SER A 501 -1.62 5.33 11.53
C SER A 501 -1.78 3.81 11.62
N PRO A 502 -2.45 3.26 12.65
CA PRO A 502 -2.75 1.83 12.71
C PRO A 502 -3.49 1.27 11.48
N PHE A 503 -4.33 2.08 10.82
CA PHE A 503 -4.99 1.71 9.58
C PHE A 503 -3.99 1.67 8.43
N ALA A 504 -3.20 2.73 8.25
CA ALA A 504 -2.16 2.76 7.21
C ALA A 504 -1.09 1.70 7.45
N GLN A 505 -0.73 1.39 8.69
CA GLN A 505 0.17 0.30 9.05
C GLN A 505 -0.38 -1.04 8.61
N GLU A 506 -1.67 -1.34 8.81
CA GLU A 506 -2.25 -2.58 8.28
C GLU A 506 -2.26 -2.61 6.75
N ILE A 507 -2.21 -1.46 6.06
CA ILE A 507 -2.18 -1.34 4.59
C ILE A 507 -0.74 -1.45 4.04
N ILE A 508 0.21 -0.78 4.68
CA ILE A 508 1.65 -0.78 4.32
C ILE A 508 2.29 -2.12 4.69
N ASN A 509 1.91 -2.65 5.86
CA ASN A 509 2.25 -4.00 6.30
C ASN A 509 1.23 -5.04 5.86
N ALA A 510 0.18 -4.63 5.13
CA ALA A 510 -0.64 -5.59 4.42
C ALA A 510 0.32 -6.42 3.61
N SER A 511 0.01 -7.71 3.48
CA SER A 511 0.75 -8.53 2.53
C SER A 511 0.76 -7.77 1.18
N PRO A 512 1.92 -7.68 0.46
CA PRO A 512 2.31 -6.68 -0.58
C PRO A 512 1.34 -6.37 -1.76
N TYR A 513 0.04 -6.42 -1.57
CA TYR A 513 -0.95 -6.94 -2.51
C TYR A 513 -1.97 -5.88 -2.93
N ALA A 514 -1.74 -4.63 -2.53
CA ALA A 514 -2.57 -3.50 -2.90
C ALA A 514 -2.06 -2.79 -4.18
N PHE A 515 -0.83 -2.99 -4.65
CA PHE A 515 -0.19 -2.10 -5.64
C PHE A 515 -0.81 -2.18 -7.06
N LEU A 516 -0.89 -1.03 -7.73
CA LEU A 516 -1.46 -0.78 -9.07
C LEU A 516 -0.37 -0.62 -10.15
N ASP A 517 0.91 -0.81 -9.82
CA ASP A 517 2.05 -0.49 -10.69
C ASP A 517 2.98 -1.68 -10.98
N ASP A 518 3.56 -1.64 -12.19
CA ASP A 518 4.44 -2.64 -12.78
C ASP A 518 5.94 -2.32 -12.54
N ALA A 519 6.36 -1.88 -11.35
CA ALA A 519 7.79 -1.57 -11.04
C ALA A 519 8.46 -2.66 -10.17
N PRO A 520 9.75 -3.04 -10.34
CA PRO A 520 10.33 -4.21 -9.68
C PRO A 520 10.53 -4.00 -8.18
N PHE A 521 10.45 -5.06 -7.36
CA PHE A 521 10.53 -4.96 -5.89
C PHE A 521 11.70 -4.17 -5.31
N GLU A 522 12.88 -4.26 -5.95
CA GLU A 522 14.09 -3.58 -5.48
C GLU A 522 13.99 -2.05 -5.61
N GLU A 523 13.06 -1.55 -6.44
CA GLU A 523 12.76 -0.14 -6.69
C GLU A 523 11.45 0.32 -6.01
N ARG A 524 10.77 -0.57 -5.26
CA ARG A 524 9.50 -0.27 -4.56
C ARG A 524 9.77 0.39 -3.20
N ARG A 525 9.53 1.70 -3.14
CA ARG A 525 9.81 2.57 -1.98
C ARG A 525 8.92 2.28 -0.78
N THR A 526 7.66 1.88 -1.01
CA THR A 526 6.67 1.59 0.04
C THR A 526 7.07 0.50 1.02
N LEU A 527 8.07 -0.31 0.68
CA LEU A 527 8.54 -1.43 1.50
C LEU A 527 9.86 -1.13 2.24
N ALA A 528 10.45 0.05 2.02
CA ALA A 528 11.54 0.56 2.84
C ALA A 528 11.05 0.96 4.25
N ILE A 529 9.74 1.02 4.47
CA ILE A 529 9.10 1.16 5.77
C ILE A 529 9.25 -0.15 6.55
N ARG A 530 10.42 -0.36 7.17
CA ARG A 530 10.61 -1.45 8.13
C ARG A 530 9.98 -1.09 9.46
N ASN A 531 9.10 -1.96 9.95
CA ASN A 531 8.43 -1.81 11.24
C ASN A 531 9.37 -1.50 12.41
N ARG A 532 9.08 -0.37 13.07
CA ARG A 532 8.88 -0.38 14.53
C ARG A 532 7.48 -0.94 14.76
N SER A 533 7.33 -1.97 15.60
CA SER A 533 6.23 -2.11 16.56
C SER A 533 6.15 -3.53 17.12
N TRP A 534 6.86 -3.72 18.23
CA TRP A 534 6.21 -4.15 19.47
C TRP A 534 6.80 -3.25 20.54
N VAL A 535 6.14 -2.14 20.82
CA VAL A 535 6.52 -1.22 21.90
C VAL A 535 5.26 -0.96 22.70
N ASP A 536 5.32 -1.31 23.98
CA ASP A 536 4.32 -0.99 24.98
C ASP A 536 4.08 0.53 24.99
N PRO A 537 2.84 1.05 25.06
CA PRO A 537 2.58 2.48 25.21
C PRO A 537 3.40 3.16 26.33
N ALA A 538 3.81 2.40 27.36
CA ALA A 538 4.70 2.87 28.43
C ALA A 538 6.17 3.07 28.00
N GLU A 539 6.63 2.46 26.90
CA GLU A 539 8.01 2.52 26.39
C GLU A 539 8.21 3.61 25.31
N SER A 540 7.13 4.22 24.80
CA SER A 540 7.18 5.29 23.78
C SER A 540 8.03 6.50 24.21
N ASP A 541 8.06 6.83 25.50
CA ASP A 541 8.83 7.96 26.02
C ASP A 541 10.35 7.70 26.08
N ALA A 542 10.79 6.44 26.05
CA ALA A 542 12.20 6.09 26.13
C ALA A 542 12.94 6.14 24.77
N TYR A 543 12.23 5.84 23.67
CA TYR A 543 12.80 5.73 22.31
C TYR A 543 12.64 6.99 21.44
N THR A 544 12.05 8.05 21.99
CA THR A 544 11.95 9.37 21.33
C THR A 544 13.24 10.18 21.49
N ARG A 545 14.21 9.71 22.30
CA ARG A 545 15.49 10.39 22.53
C ARG A 545 16.49 10.02 21.44
N LEU A 546 16.91 11.01 20.66
CA LEU A 546 18.02 10.87 19.72
C LEU A 546 19.33 10.66 20.49
N ASP A 547 20.22 9.83 19.97
CA ASP A 547 21.54 9.63 20.57
C ASP A 547 22.40 10.88 20.35
N GLU A 548 22.98 11.41 21.42
CA GLU A 548 23.88 12.58 21.38
C GLU A 548 25.09 12.32 20.48
N ALA A 549 25.60 11.08 20.46
CA ALA A 549 26.69 10.69 19.57
C ALA A 549 26.26 10.67 18.09
N ALA A 550 25.01 10.30 17.80
CA ALA A 550 24.46 10.35 16.45
C ALA A 550 24.27 11.81 15.97
N ILE A 551 23.80 12.71 16.84
CA ILE A 551 23.69 14.14 16.54
C ILE A 551 25.08 14.73 16.23
N ALA A 552 26.06 14.48 17.10
CA ALA A 552 27.43 14.99 16.92
C ALA A 552 28.04 14.48 15.60
N ARG A 553 27.89 13.18 15.31
CA ARG A 553 28.39 12.58 14.07
C ARG A 553 27.77 13.19 12.82
N VAL A 554 26.45 13.42 12.81
CA VAL A 554 25.80 14.04 11.64
C VAL A 554 26.21 15.49 11.47
N ARG A 555 26.41 16.26 12.56
CA ARG A 555 26.97 17.62 12.48
C ARG A 555 28.35 17.62 11.83
N ASP A 556 29.23 16.72 12.26
CA ASP A 556 30.58 16.61 11.69
C ASP A 556 30.56 16.17 10.22
N GLU A 557 29.66 15.26 9.83
CA GLU A 557 29.53 14.79 8.44
C GLU A 557 28.77 15.77 7.53
N ALA A 558 27.90 16.62 8.08
CA ALA A 558 27.18 17.66 7.34
C ALA A 558 28.06 18.87 7.07
N TRP A 559 29.01 19.15 7.96
CA TRP A 559 29.97 20.22 7.77
C TRP A 559 30.87 19.91 6.55
N PRO A 560 31.01 20.82 5.57
CA PRO A 560 31.79 20.56 4.37
C PRO A 560 33.27 20.29 4.68
N LEU A 561 33.83 19.25 4.06
CA LEU A 561 35.27 18.97 4.10
C LEU A 561 35.96 19.80 3.02
N VAL A 562 36.89 20.66 3.44
CA VAL A 562 37.63 21.57 2.55
C VAL A 562 39.09 21.12 2.45
N ARG A 563 39.53 20.79 1.24
CA ARG A 563 40.93 20.39 0.95
C ARG A 563 41.61 21.33 -0.03
N ASP A 564 40.84 21.98 -0.89
CA ASP A 564 41.34 22.91 -1.90
C ASP A 564 40.47 24.18 -2.00
N VAL A 565 40.81 25.02 -2.99
CA VAL A 565 40.23 26.34 -3.20
C VAL A 565 38.78 26.25 -3.67
N ASP A 566 38.48 25.29 -4.54
CA ASP A 566 37.13 25.12 -5.10
C ASP A 566 36.20 24.51 -4.05
N GLU A 567 36.67 23.54 -3.27
CA GLU A 567 35.91 22.98 -2.14
C GLU A 567 35.61 24.04 -1.05
N LEU A 568 36.49 25.02 -0.83
CA LEU A 568 36.20 26.12 0.10
C LEU A 568 35.11 27.06 -0.45
N HIS A 569 35.13 27.33 -1.76
CA HIS A 569 34.11 28.15 -2.41
C HIS A 569 32.75 27.46 -2.38
N ASP A 570 32.69 26.17 -2.71
CA ASP A 570 31.49 25.35 -2.58
C ASP A 570 30.99 25.28 -1.14
N ALA A 571 31.89 25.12 -0.16
CA ALA A 571 31.53 25.10 1.26
C ALA A 571 30.90 26.42 1.73
N LEU A 572 31.48 27.57 1.36
CA LEU A 572 30.94 28.89 1.64
C LEU A 572 29.58 29.12 0.95
N TYR A 573 29.44 28.65 -0.29
CA TYR A 573 28.18 28.76 -1.04
C TYR A 573 27.08 27.90 -0.42
N CYS A 574 27.38 26.64 -0.09
CA CYS A 574 26.44 25.69 0.52
C CYS A 574 26.00 26.15 1.92
N ALA A 575 26.93 26.63 2.76
CA ALA A 575 26.60 27.15 4.09
C ALA A 575 25.88 28.51 4.05
N GLY A 576 25.91 29.20 2.89
CA GLY A 576 25.42 30.56 2.70
C GLY A 576 26.39 31.63 3.20
N PHE A 577 26.96 31.42 4.39
CA PHE A 577 28.04 32.21 4.96
C PHE A 577 28.87 31.39 5.97
N MET A 578 30.08 31.87 6.27
CA MET A 578 30.88 31.41 7.40
C MET A 578 31.31 32.59 8.26
N THR A 579 31.40 32.37 9.57
CA THR A 579 32.07 33.33 10.47
C THR A 579 33.60 33.19 10.36
N CYS A 580 34.34 34.22 10.79
CA CYS A 580 35.80 34.13 10.86
C CYS A 580 36.28 32.98 11.77
N ASP A 581 35.54 32.68 12.83
CA ASP A 581 35.85 31.56 13.74
C ASP A 581 35.65 30.20 13.06
N GLU A 582 34.63 30.08 12.20
CA GLU A 582 34.37 28.87 11.43
C GLU A 582 35.43 28.63 10.36
N LEU A 583 35.85 29.69 9.65
CA LEU A 583 36.98 29.59 8.72
C LEU A 583 38.26 29.16 9.46
N GLY A 584 38.48 29.65 10.68
CA GLY A 584 39.62 29.28 11.52
C GLY A 584 39.66 27.80 11.90
N ARG A 585 38.52 27.10 11.87
CA ARG A 585 38.44 25.64 12.09
C ARG A 585 38.83 24.83 10.84
N VAL A 586 38.81 25.45 9.66
CA VAL A 586 39.21 24.81 8.40
C VAL A 586 40.74 24.77 8.30
N ILE A 587 41.29 23.58 8.10
CA ILE A 587 42.74 23.39 7.99
C ILE A 587 43.29 24.16 6.78
N GLY A 588 44.03 25.23 7.04
CA GLY A 588 44.56 26.11 5.99
C GLY A 588 43.53 27.06 5.36
N GLY A 589 42.37 27.26 6.00
CA GLY A 589 41.27 28.12 5.54
C GLY A 589 41.74 29.52 5.15
N ASP A 590 42.55 30.20 5.97
CA ASP A 590 43.05 31.55 5.68
C ASP A 590 43.83 31.65 4.36
N ARG A 591 44.58 30.60 4.00
CA ARG A 591 45.37 30.58 2.76
C ARG A 591 44.46 30.40 1.55
N LEU A 592 43.50 29.48 1.65
CA LEU A 592 42.54 29.18 0.59
C LEU A 592 41.59 30.37 0.37
N TYR A 593 41.11 30.99 1.46
CA TYR A 593 40.26 32.17 1.41
C TYR A 593 40.98 33.35 0.74
N ARG A 594 42.26 33.60 1.06
CA ARG A 594 43.04 34.64 0.38
C ARG A 594 43.18 34.40 -1.13
N GLN A 595 43.32 33.15 -1.56
CA GLN A 595 43.37 32.82 -3.00
C GLN A 595 42.02 33.09 -3.68
N LEU A 596 40.90 32.77 -3.03
CA LEU A 596 39.56 33.12 -3.54
C LEU A 596 39.31 34.63 -3.58
N LEU A 597 39.83 35.35 -2.57
CA LEU A 597 39.73 36.81 -2.47
C LEU A 597 40.50 37.48 -3.62
N GLU A 598 41.71 37.01 -3.93
CA GLU A 598 42.51 37.46 -5.08
C GLU A 598 41.84 37.17 -6.43
N GLN A 599 41.06 36.08 -6.51
CA GLN A 599 40.27 35.71 -7.69
C GLN A 599 38.93 36.47 -7.79
N GLY A 600 38.55 37.26 -6.78
CA GLY A 600 37.27 37.98 -6.73
C GLY A 600 36.05 37.06 -6.58
N ARG A 601 36.21 35.83 -6.06
CA ARG A 601 35.13 34.83 -5.89
C ARG A 601 34.46 34.87 -4.52
N VAL A 602 35.04 35.57 -3.55
CA VAL A 602 34.53 35.70 -2.17
C VAL A 602 34.74 37.12 -1.67
N CYS A 603 33.90 37.57 -0.73
CA CYS A 603 34.09 38.82 0.00
C CYS A 603 33.70 38.68 1.47
N ALA A 604 34.27 39.53 2.31
CA ALA A 604 33.80 39.73 3.67
C ALA A 604 32.74 40.82 3.68
N ILE A 605 31.60 40.57 4.32
CA ILE A 605 30.51 41.52 4.49
C ILE A 605 30.36 41.97 5.94
N LYS A 606 29.91 43.22 6.11
CA LYS A 606 29.65 43.83 7.41
C LYS A 606 28.48 44.80 7.35
N ALA A 607 27.57 44.70 8.32
CA ALA A 607 26.48 45.64 8.55
C ALA A 607 26.39 46.01 10.03
N GLU A 608 25.67 47.08 10.37
CA GLU A 608 25.55 47.56 11.76
C GLU A 608 24.88 46.54 12.71
N SER A 609 23.99 45.68 12.17
CA SER A 609 23.27 44.65 12.94
C SER A 609 24.02 43.31 13.03
N MET A 610 25.16 43.16 12.36
CA MET A 610 25.93 41.90 12.38
C MET A 610 26.88 41.84 13.58
N PRO A 611 27.08 40.66 14.20
CA PRO A 611 28.00 40.49 15.33
C PRO A 611 29.48 40.69 14.94
N GLY A 612 29.80 40.52 13.66
CA GLY A 612 31.15 40.51 13.13
C GLY A 612 31.15 40.46 11.60
N GLU A 613 32.32 40.29 11.00
CA GLU A 613 32.44 40.09 9.56
C GLU A 613 32.00 38.68 9.18
N LEU A 614 31.11 38.57 8.20
CA LEU A 614 30.69 37.30 7.63
C LEU A 614 31.38 37.10 6.29
N LEU A 615 31.84 35.88 6.02
CA LEU A 615 32.51 35.51 4.79
C LEU A 615 31.49 34.86 3.86
N ILE A 616 31.34 35.41 2.67
CA ILE A 616 30.39 34.93 1.67
C ILE A 616 31.06 34.76 0.31
N THR A 617 30.44 33.97 -0.54
CA THR A 617 30.78 33.92 -1.96
C THR A 617 30.22 35.15 -2.69
N ALA A 618 30.85 35.52 -3.80
CA ALA A 618 30.43 36.67 -4.61
C ALA A 618 28.96 36.52 -5.07
N GLU A 619 28.54 35.28 -5.36
CA GLU A 619 27.21 34.89 -5.79
C GLU A 619 26.12 35.17 -4.73
N MET A 620 26.47 35.17 -3.44
CA MET A 620 25.54 35.42 -2.34
C MET A 620 25.40 36.92 -2.00
N LEU A 621 26.27 37.78 -2.55
CA LEU A 621 26.26 39.22 -2.26
C LEU A 621 24.93 39.92 -2.62
N PRO A 622 24.25 39.61 -3.76
CA PRO A 622 22.94 40.19 -4.07
C PRO A 622 21.87 39.82 -3.03
N VAL A 623 21.91 38.58 -2.51
CA VAL A 623 20.97 38.07 -1.50
C VAL A 623 21.16 38.84 -0.19
N PHE A 624 22.39 38.99 0.29
CA PHE A 624 22.66 39.75 1.52
C PHE A 624 22.36 41.25 1.40
N ARG A 625 22.54 41.85 0.21
CA ARG A 625 22.19 43.28 -0.03
C ARG A 625 20.69 43.54 0.05
N GLN A 626 19.84 42.53 -0.19
CA GLN A 626 18.38 42.66 -0.04
C GLN A 626 17.95 42.66 1.43
N VAL A 627 18.73 42.01 2.30
CA VAL A 627 18.43 41.90 3.74
C VAL A 627 19.03 43.08 4.53
N PHE A 628 20.18 43.60 4.10
CA PHE A 628 20.91 44.65 4.84
C PHE A 628 21.14 45.89 3.98
N GLU A 629 20.41 46.98 4.28
CA GLU A 629 20.48 48.24 3.52
C GLU A 629 21.86 48.94 3.57
N SER A 630 22.62 48.78 4.67
CA SER A 630 23.92 49.42 4.90
C SER A 630 25.13 48.49 4.75
N LEU A 631 24.97 47.40 3.98
CA LEU A 631 25.98 46.36 3.83
C LEU A 631 27.26 46.86 3.13
N GLN A 632 28.40 46.69 3.80
CA GLN A 632 29.73 46.93 3.22
C GLN A 632 30.39 45.60 2.85
N SER A 633 30.97 45.49 1.66
CA SER A 633 31.72 44.32 1.19
C SER A 633 33.20 44.67 0.98
N THR A 634 34.11 43.82 1.45
CA THR A 634 35.56 43.98 1.30
C THR A 634 36.20 42.72 0.68
N PRO A 635 36.87 42.81 -0.50
CA PRO A 635 36.87 43.95 -1.42
C PRO A 635 35.48 44.18 -2.03
N GLU A 636 35.28 45.33 -2.65
CA GLU A 636 34.07 45.57 -3.44
C GLU A 636 34.16 44.76 -4.74
N ILE A 637 33.21 43.84 -4.93
CA ILE A 637 33.16 42.95 -6.11
C ILE A 637 32.14 43.50 -7.11
N GLU A 638 32.57 43.71 -8.34
CA GLU A 638 31.67 43.98 -9.47
C GLU A 638 31.10 42.66 -10.00
N LEU A 639 29.79 42.48 -9.86
CA LEU A 639 29.09 41.28 -10.34
C LEU A 639 28.61 41.46 -11.79
N PRO A 640 28.62 40.38 -12.59
CA PRO A 640 27.96 40.34 -13.90
C PRO A 640 26.47 40.77 -13.82
N ALA A 641 25.97 41.42 -14.87
CA ALA A 641 24.62 42.02 -14.87
C ALA A 641 23.49 40.98 -14.69
N ASP A 642 23.70 39.75 -15.17
CA ASP A 642 22.83 38.59 -15.00
C ASP A 642 22.75 38.09 -13.55
N MET A 643 23.81 38.25 -12.76
CA MET A 643 23.81 37.94 -11.32
C MET A 643 23.14 39.02 -10.45
N LEU A 644 22.87 40.20 -11.02
CA LEU A 644 22.13 41.28 -10.35
C LEU A 644 20.61 41.18 -10.55
N THR A 645 20.14 40.26 -11.41
CA THR A 645 18.74 40.25 -11.90
C THR A 645 17.79 39.36 -11.10
N GLU A 646 18.27 38.52 -10.18
CA GLU A 646 17.45 37.59 -9.39
C GLU A 646 16.96 38.18 -8.04
N ALA A 647 16.37 39.38 -8.06
CA ALA A 647 15.85 39.96 -6.82
C ALA A 647 14.43 39.45 -6.52
N GLY A 648 14.35 38.40 -5.70
CA GLY A 648 13.15 38.10 -4.90
C GLY A 648 12.86 39.18 -3.86
N SER A 649 11.88 38.95 -3.00
CA SER A 649 11.61 39.83 -1.85
C SER A 649 12.68 39.69 -0.75
N GLU A 650 12.75 40.64 0.18
CA GLU A 650 13.60 40.53 1.39
C GLU A 650 13.32 39.21 2.14
N GLU A 651 12.05 38.78 2.20
CA GLU A 651 11.63 37.54 2.82
C GLU A 651 12.22 36.30 2.12
N ASP A 652 12.26 36.30 0.78
CA ASP A 652 12.85 35.21 -0.01
C ASP A 652 14.38 35.12 0.20
N ALA A 653 15.04 36.27 0.33
CA ALA A 653 16.47 36.35 0.59
C ALA A 653 16.82 35.80 1.97
N ILE A 654 16.06 36.18 3.01
CA ILE A 654 16.20 35.63 4.37
C ILE A 654 15.96 34.11 4.34
N GLN A 655 14.93 33.65 3.64
CA GLN A 655 14.66 32.23 3.50
C GLN A 655 15.83 31.47 2.84
N THR A 656 16.46 32.04 1.81
CA THR A 656 17.62 31.41 1.15
C THR A 656 18.82 31.32 2.09
N ILE A 657 19.10 32.37 2.86
CA ILE A 657 20.21 32.37 3.83
C ILE A 657 19.98 31.32 4.91
N ILE A 658 18.79 31.29 5.53
CA ILE A 658 18.47 30.34 6.61
C ILE A 658 18.44 28.90 6.10
N ARG A 659 17.88 28.66 4.90
CA ARG A 659 17.85 27.34 4.28
C ARG A 659 19.25 26.76 4.09
N ARG A 660 20.16 27.54 3.48
CA ARG A 660 21.56 27.15 3.27
C ARG A 660 22.29 26.90 4.58
N ARG A 661 22.02 27.73 5.59
CA ARG A 661 22.63 27.57 6.91
C ARG A 661 22.19 26.28 7.61
N LEU A 662 20.94 25.87 7.44
CA LEU A 662 20.42 24.60 8.01
C LEU A 662 21.03 23.35 7.37
N ASP A 663 21.50 23.41 6.13
CA ASP A 663 22.11 22.26 5.43
C ASP A 663 23.40 21.76 6.09
N VAL A 664 24.04 22.58 6.94
CA VAL A 664 25.38 22.28 7.50
C VAL A 664 25.44 22.23 9.05
N LEU A 665 24.40 22.65 9.78
CA LEU A 665 24.46 22.82 11.24
C LEU A 665 23.86 21.67 12.08
N GLY A 666 22.93 20.89 11.54
CA GLY A 666 22.08 19.99 12.33
C GLY A 666 21.09 20.77 13.23
N PRO A 667 20.62 20.20 14.36
CA PRO A 667 19.68 20.89 15.25
C PRO A 667 20.20 22.24 15.76
N VAL A 668 19.46 23.33 15.56
CA VAL A 668 19.90 24.69 15.96
C VAL A 668 18.70 25.55 16.36
N THR A 669 18.88 26.49 17.28
CA THR A 669 17.79 27.41 17.69
C THR A 669 17.70 28.62 16.77
N ALA A 670 16.53 29.25 16.69
CA ALA A 670 16.34 30.50 15.94
C ALA A 670 17.24 31.63 16.50
N ALA A 671 17.47 31.64 17.81
CA ALA A 671 18.39 32.58 18.45
C ALA A 671 19.84 32.41 17.95
N CYS A 672 20.36 31.19 17.84
CA CYS A 672 21.70 30.96 17.30
C CYS A 672 21.82 31.39 15.83
N LEU A 673 20.81 31.11 15.01
CA LEU A 673 20.78 31.56 13.62
C LEU A 673 20.73 33.08 13.51
N SER A 674 19.97 33.74 14.40
CA SER A 674 19.90 35.20 14.49
C SER A 674 21.25 35.79 14.89
N ASP A 675 21.88 35.24 15.93
CA ASP A 675 23.19 35.66 16.42
C ASP A 675 24.26 35.49 15.34
N ASP A 676 24.30 34.37 14.62
CA ASP A 676 25.29 34.09 13.58
C ASP A 676 25.13 34.98 12.33
N SER A 677 23.88 35.25 11.91
CA SER A 677 23.60 35.94 10.66
C SER A 677 23.44 37.46 10.79
N GLY A 678 23.16 37.97 12.01
CA GLY A 678 22.78 39.36 12.24
C GLY A 678 21.36 39.71 11.78
N ILE A 679 20.55 38.70 11.41
CA ILE A 679 19.14 38.85 11.04
C ILE A 679 18.28 38.82 12.31
N PRO A 680 17.32 39.75 12.51
CA PRO A 680 16.41 39.73 13.65
C PRO A 680 15.68 38.38 13.84
N VAL A 681 15.63 37.87 15.08
CA VAL A 681 15.05 36.57 15.40
C VAL A 681 13.61 36.38 14.91
N ASN A 682 12.80 37.44 14.91
CA ASN A 682 11.42 37.41 14.40
C ASN A 682 11.36 37.13 12.89
N GLN A 683 12.32 37.64 12.10
CA GLN A 683 12.39 37.36 10.67
C GLN A 683 12.92 35.94 10.42
N VAL A 684 13.88 35.47 11.23
CA VAL A 684 14.37 34.09 11.20
C VAL A 684 13.24 33.11 11.50
N ASP A 685 12.43 33.36 12.53
CA ASP A 685 11.26 32.54 12.88
C ASP A 685 10.25 32.47 11.73
N MET A 686 9.95 33.61 11.08
CA MET A 686 9.05 33.63 9.91
C MET A 686 9.58 32.79 8.76
N ALA A 687 10.87 32.90 8.45
CA ALA A 687 11.51 32.08 7.41
C ALA A 687 11.49 30.58 7.75
N LEU A 688 11.73 30.22 9.02
CA LEU A 688 11.67 28.84 9.50
C LEU A 688 10.26 28.27 9.42
N MET A 689 9.23 29.05 9.74
CA MET A 689 7.83 28.64 9.56
C MET A 689 7.46 28.38 8.10
N VAL A 690 8.00 29.17 7.17
CA VAL A 690 7.82 28.93 5.73
C VAL A 690 8.53 27.65 5.31
N LEU A 691 9.77 27.42 5.77
CA LEU A 691 10.53 26.20 5.49
C LEU A 691 9.89 24.94 6.09
N GLU A 692 9.24 25.05 7.26
CA GLU A 692 8.44 23.97 7.87
C GLU A 692 7.24 23.62 7.00
N ARG A 693 6.49 24.63 6.53
CA ARG A 693 5.34 24.43 5.65
C ARG A 693 5.72 23.79 4.31
N GLN A 694 6.93 24.04 3.83
CA GLN A 694 7.50 23.42 2.64
C GLN A 694 8.06 22.00 2.89
N GLY A 695 8.09 21.53 4.15
CA GLY A 695 8.64 20.23 4.53
C GLY A 695 10.17 20.15 4.47
N PHE A 696 10.87 21.29 4.47
CA PHE A 696 12.34 21.34 4.45
C PHE A 696 12.95 21.17 5.85
N ALA A 697 12.39 21.81 6.86
CA ALA A 697 12.89 21.80 8.23
C ALA A 697 11.81 21.33 9.22
N PHE A 698 12.24 20.68 10.31
CA PHE A 698 11.36 20.25 11.40
C PHE A 698 11.70 20.99 12.69
N ARG A 699 10.66 21.37 13.43
CA ARG A 699 10.76 21.95 14.77
C ARG A 699 10.64 20.86 15.84
N GLY A 700 11.53 20.88 16.82
CA GLY A 700 11.51 19.92 17.92
C GLY A 700 12.51 20.25 19.02
N ARG A 701 12.68 19.31 19.96
CA ARG A 701 13.70 19.34 20.99
C ARG A 701 14.55 18.09 20.84
N PHE A 702 15.72 18.24 20.25
CA PHE A 702 16.54 17.11 19.78
C PHE A 702 17.73 16.87 20.71
N THR A 703 18.32 17.94 21.26
CA THR A 703 19.48 17.84 22.16
C THR A 703 19.08 17.71 23.65
N PRO A 704 19.92 17.06 24.48
CA PRO A 704 19.69 16.93 25.92
C PRO A 704 19.48 18.26 26.66
N GLY A 705 20.14 19.33 26.21
CA GLY A 705 20.00 20.67 26.77
C GLY A 705 18.65 21.33 26.48
N SER A 706 18.07 21.05 25.31
CA SER A 706 16.73 21.52 24.93
C SER A 706 15.62 20.73 25.68
N LEU A 707 15.82 19.42 25.86
CA LEU A 707 14.87 18.54 26.57
C LEU A 707 14.71 18.87 28.07
N ALA A 708 15.70 19.53 28.69
CA ALA A 708 15.69 19.84 30.12
C ALA A 708 14.89 21.10 30.49
N ASN A 709 14.49 21.93 29.52
CA ASN A 709 13.82 23.21 29.75
C ASN A 709 12.58 23.34 28.86
N ASP A 710 11.44 23.66 29.45
CA ASP A 710 10.15 23.73 28.76
C ASP A 710 9.86 25.09 28.09
N ASP A 711 10.89 25.93 27.95
CA ASP A 711 10.81 27.28 27.39
C ASP A 711 10.68 27.22 25.85
N PRO A 712 9.76 27.96 25.21
CA PRO A 712 9.72 28.11 23.75
C PRO A 712 11.07 28.54 23.13
N ALA A 713 11.91 29.26 23.88
CA ALA A 713 13.23 29.69 23.43
C ALA A 713 14.23 28.52 23.26
N THR A 714 13.95 27.32 23.78
CA THR A 714 14.79 26.12 23.60
C THR A 714 14.37 25.27 22.40
N LEU A 715 13.37 25.69 21.61
CA LEU A 715 12.96 24.99 20.40
C LEU A 715 14.07 25.02 19.34
N GLU A 716 14.39 23.83 18.84
CA GLU A 716 15.40 23.61 17.82
C GLU A 716 14.75 23.32 16.47
N TRP A 717 15.46 23.69 15.43
CA TRP A 717 15.14 23.48 14.03
C TRP A 717 16.22 22.63 13.39
N CYS A 718 15.82 21.64 12.61
CA CYS A 718 16.77 20.77 11.91
C CYS A 718 16.29 20.52 10.48
N GLU A 719 17.22 20.54 9.53
CA GLU A 719 16.95 20.11 8.16
C GLU A 719 16.54 18.62 8.14
N ARG A 720 15.57 18.30 7.28
CA ARG A 720 14.93 16.99 7.22
C ARG A 720 15.91 15.83 6.98
N ARG A 721 16.79 15.92 5.99
CA ARG A 721 17.75 14.84 5.65
C ARG A 721 18.77 14.63 6.76
N LEU A 722 19.24 15.70 7.41
CA LEU A 722 20.12 15.60 8.57
C LEU A 722 19.40 14.92 9.74
N LEU A 723 18.16 15.30 10.04
CA LEU A 723 17.36 14.68 11.10
C LEU A 723 17.12 13.19 10.84
N GLN A 724 16.84 12.81 9.59
CA GLN A 724 16.69 11.40 9.17
C GLN A 724 17.99 10.60 9.37
N ARG A 725 19.14 11.18 9.00
CA ARG A 725 20.46 10.55 9.24
C ARG A 725 20.72 10.35 10.73
N ILE A 726 20.39 11.33 11.57
CA ILE A 726 20.54 11.23 13.04
C ILE A 726 19.68 10.08 13.56
N HIS A 727 18.44 9.97 13.09
CA HIS A 727 17.52 8.91 13.47
C HIS A 727 18.06 7.53 13.05
N ARG A 728 18.55 7.39 11.82
CA ARG A 728 19.16 6.16 11.31
C ARG A 728 20.38 5.74 12.13
N TYR A 729 21.30 6.66 12.44
CA TYR A 729 22.48 6.34 13.24
C TYR A 729 22.13 5.97 14.69
N THR A 730 21.14 6.64 15.28
CA THR A 730 20.60 6.28 16.60
C THR A 730 20.05 4.84 16.56
N LEU A 731 19.28 4.50 15.53
CA LEU A 731 18.73 3.17 15.33
C LEU A 731 19.80 2.10 15.09
N ASP A 732 20.81 2.39 14.27
CA ASP A 732 21.89 1.45 13.99
C ASP A 732 22.70 1.16 15.27
N ALA A 733 22.97 2.17 16.09
CA ALA A 733 23.60 1.99 17.40
C ALA A 733 22.75 1.10 18.34
N HIS A 734 21.43 1.31 18.37
CA HIS A 734 20.51 0.45 19.13
C HIS A 734 20.41 -0.97 18.56
N ARG A 735 20.45 -1.15 17.23
CA ARG A 735 20.47 -2.46 16.57
C ARG A 735 21.78 -3.21 16.81
N GLU A 736 22.92 -2.52 16.85
CA GLU A 736 24.18 -3.13 17.24
C GLU A 736 24.15 -3.65 18.69
N ALA A 737 23.37 -3.01 19.57
CA ALA A 737 23.13 -3.49 20.92
C ALA A 737 22.20 -4.72 20.98
N ILE A 738 21.35 -4.94 19.96
CA ILE A 738 20.41 -6.06 19.84
C ILE A 738 20.82 -6.96 18.66
N LYS A 739 21.97 -7.63 18.77
CA LYS A 739 22.39 -8.61 17.76
C LYS A 739 21.65 -9.95 17.96
N PRO A 740 21.01 -10.51 16.92
CA PRO A 740 20.45 -11.85 16.99
C PRO A 740 21.58 -12.85 17.25
N VAL A 741 21.42 -13.64 18.30
CA VAL A 741 22.37 -14.68 18.67
C VAL A 741 21.97 -16.00 18.00
N SER A 742 22.92 -16.91 17.81
CA SER A 742 22.62 -18.23 17.25
C SER A 742 21.60 -18.98 18.12
N LEU A 743 20.83 -19.90 17.50
CA LEU A 743 19.95 -20.83 18.23
C LEU A 743 20.68 -21.51 19.39
N GLN A 744 21.96 -21.83 19.21
CA GLN A 744 22.80 -22.42 20.25
C GLN A 744 23.04 -21.46 21.42
N ALA A 745 23.40 -20.20 21.14
CA ALA A 745 23.59 -19.19 22.17
C ALA A 745 22.27 -18.84 22.90
N TYR A 746 21.17 -18.75 22.16
CA TYR A 746 19.84 -18.55 22.75
C TYR A 746 19.41 -19.75 23.61
N THR A 747 19.66 -20.97 23.16
CA THR A 747 19.36 -22.19 23.94
C THR A 747 20.21 -22.26 25.21
N CYS A 748 21.51 -21.94 25.12
CA CYS A 748 22.38 -21.85 26.30
C CYS A 748 21.89 -20.78 27.28
N TYR A 749 21.51 -19.60 26.76
CA TYR A 749 20.90 -18.54 27.57
C TYR A 749 19.61 -19.02 28.24
N LEU A 750 18.70 -19.69 27.52
CA LEU A 750 17.47 -20.22 28.12
C LEU A 750 17.76 -21.24 29.22
N PHE A 751 18.75 -22.12 29.02
CA PHE A 751 19.16 -23.07 30.05
C PHE A 751 19.74 -22.38 31.27
N GLU A 752 20.57 -21.34 31.08
CA GLU A 752 21.14 -20.54 32.17
C GLU A 752 20.07 -19.69 32.88
N HIS A 753 19.23 -18.99 32.12
CA HIS A 753 18.15 -18.12 32.60
C HIS A 753 17.07 -18.88 33.36
N HIS A 754 16.70 -20.08 32.89
CA HIS A 754 15.80 -20.97 33.62
C HIS A 754 16.51 -21.85 34.65
N GLU A 755 17.80 -21.63 34.90
CA GLU A 755 18.62 -22.37 35.86
C GLU A 755 18.56 -23.90 35.68
N LEU A 756 18.35 -24.35 34.43
CA LEU A 756 18.29 -25.77 34.08
C LEU A 756 19.70 -26.36 34.22
N ARG A 757 19.92 -27.09 35.31
CA ARG A 757 21.24 -27.67 35.61
C ARG A 757 21.61 -28.69 34.54
N GLN A 758 22.81 -28.55 33.95
CA GLN A 758 23.46 -29.69 33.31
C GLN A 758 23.67 -30.76 34.39
N GLN A 759 22.89 -31.85 34.33
CA GLN A 759 23.20 -33.07 35.07
C GLN A 759 24.51 -33.64 34.53
N THR A 760 25.63 -33.08 34.96
CA THR A 760 26.95 -33.65 34.70
C THR A 760 26.98 -34.99 35.42
N LEU A 761 27.34 -36.05 34.69
CA LEU A 761 27.45 -37.44 35.15
C LEU A 761 28.44 -37.63 36.33
N GLN A 762 29.09 -36.56 36.81
CA GLN A 762 29.90 -36.53 38.02
C GLN A 762 29.67 -35.22 38.79
N PRO A 763 28.84 -35.22 39.86
CA PRO A 763 28.64 -34.04 40.67
C PRO A 763 29.90 -33.74 41.50
N ARG A 764 30.49 -32.55 41.32
CA ARG A 764 31.40 -31.99 42.33
C ARG A 764 30.61 -31.82 43.64
N PRO A 765 31.16 -32.18 44.81
CA PRO A 765 30.48 -31.97 46.08
C PRO A 765 30.36 -30.47 46.36
N GLN A 766 29.19 -29.91 46.06
CA GLN A 766 28.80 -28.58 46.53
C GLN A 766 28.24 -28.71 47.96
N PRO A 767 28.56 -27.78 48.87
CA PRO A 767 27.93 -27.75 50.19
C PRO A 767 26.42 -27.56 50.04
N LEU A 768 25.63 -28.31 50.82
CA LEU A 768 24.18 -28.14 50.89
C LEU A 768 23.86 -26.70 51.31
N PRO A 769 22.98 -25.99 50.57
CA PRO A 769 22.52 -24.67 51.00
C PRO A 769 21.80 -24.77 52.34
N SER A 770 21.87 -23.73 53.16
CA SER A 770 21.02 -23.61 54.35
C SER A 770 19.54 -23.57 53.94
N ALA A 771 18.63 -24.01 54.81
CA ALA A 771 17.19 -24.04 54.51
C ALA A 771 16.65 -22.67 54.05
N ALA A 772 17.13 -21.57 54.65
CA ALA A 772 16.75 -20.22 54.26
C ALA A 772 17.26 -19.83 52.85
N ALA A 773 18.46 -20.25 52.48
CA ALA A 773 19.01 -20.00 51.15
C ALA A 773 18.27 -20.81 50.08
N ALA A 774 17.88 -22.05 50.41
CA ALA A 774 17.13 -22.90 49.49
C ALA A 774 15.70 -22.39 49.26
N GLN A 775 15.04 -21.85 50.29
CA GLN A 775 13.75 -21.17 50.17
C GLN A 775 13.81 -19.92 49.29
N ALA A 776 14.86 -19.10 49.42
CA ALA A 776 15.04 -17.91 48.57
C ALA A 776 15.27 -18.28 47.09
N ILE A 777 15.92 -19.41 46.81
CA ILE A 777 16.08 -19.93 45.44
C ILE A 777 14.73 -20.42 44.89
N LEU A 778 13.92 -21.09 45.71
CA LEU A 778 12.57 -21.52 45.33
C LEU A 778 11.66 -20.33 45.02
N GLU A 779 11.69 -19.30 45.86
CA GLU A 779 10.93 -18.06 45.67
C GLU A 779 11.29 -17.37 44.34
N ARG A 780 12.58 -17.20 44.04
CA ARG A 780 13.05 -16.65 42.75
C ARG A 780 12.70 -17.53 41.55
N THR A 781 12.73 -18.85 41.73
CA THR A 781 12.34 -19.81 40.67
C THR A 781 10.85 -19.69 40.37
N LEU A 782 10.02 -19.53 41.40
CA LEU A 782 8.59 -19.35 41.28
C LEU A 782 8.24 -17.99 40.66
N GLU A 783 8.93 -16.90 41.01
CA GLU A 783 8.77 -15.60 40.36
C GLU A 783 9.04 -15.66 38.85
N ARG A 784 10.07 -16.40 38.42
CA ARG A 784 10.38 -16.58 36.98
C ARG A 784 9.39 -17.48 36.25
N LEU A 785 8.70 -18.36 36.96
CA LEU A 785 7.71 -19.29 36.40
C LEU A 785 6.27 -18.82 36.66
N ASP A 786 6.09 -17.57 37.09
CA ASP A 786 4.77 -17.01 37.31
C ASP A 786 3.98 -17.01 35.98
N GLY A 787 2.71 -17.37 36.06
CA GLY A 787 1.83 -17.56 34.90
C GLY A 787 2.04 -18.87 34.09
N VAL A 788 3.05 -19.69 34.39
CA VAL A 788 3.24 -20.99 33.70
C VAL A 788 2.22 -22.01 34.20
N ALA A 789 1.46 -22.63 33.29
CA ALA A 789 0.53 -23.70 33.62
C ALA A 789 1.20 -25.07 33.44
N ALA A 790 1.30 -25.85 34.52
CA ALA A 790 1.77 -27.24 34.48
C ALA A 790 0.95 -28.14 35.43
N PRO A 791 0.87 -29.46 35.17
CA PRO A 791 0.24 -30.40 36.09
C PRO A 791 0.85 -30.30 37.50
N ALA A 792 0.02 -30.34 38.54
CA ALA A 792 0.47 -30.20 39.93
C ALA A 792 1.62 -31.16 40.29
N ALA A 793 1.56 -32.41 39.83
CA ALA A 793 2.60 -33.41 40.06
C ALA A 793 3.93 -33.10 39.34
N ALA A 794 3.89 -32.36 38.21
CA ALA A 794 5.09 -32.01 37.45
C ALA A 794 5.92 -30.92 38.15
N TRP A 795 5.29 -30.07 38.97
CA TRP A 795 5.99 -29.01 39.70
C TRP A 795 7.06 -29.58 40.64
N GLU A 796 6.66 -30.49 41.52
CA GLU A 796 7.57 -31.11 42.49
C GLU A 796 8.34 -32.30 41.92
N GLY A 797 7.80 -32.97 40.89
CA GLY A 797 8.43 -34.15 40.28
C GLY A 797 9.50 -33.83 39.23
N GLU A 798 9.34 -32.76 38.46
CA GLU A 798 10.17 -32.49 37.27
C GLU A 798 10.68 -31.04 37.22
N ILE A 799 9.83 -30.05 37.50
CA ILE A 799 10.14 -28.63 37.28
C ILE A 799 11.11 -28.08 38.34
N PHE A 800 10.84 -28.28 39.63
CA PHE A 800 11.75 -27.86 40.70
C PHE A 800 13.04 -28.70 40.72
N PRO A 801 13.00 -30.05 40.62
CA PRO A 801 14.23 -30.86 40.61
C PRO A 801 15.18 -30.57 39.43
N ALA A 802 14.66 -30.08 38.30
CA ALA A 802 15.49 -29.68 37.15
C ALA A 802 16.25 -28.35 37.38
N ARG A 803 15.78 -27.52 38.31
CA ARG A 803 16.29 -26.16 38.57
C ARG A 803 16.99 -26.02 39.92
N MET A 804 16.57 -26.84 40.89
CA MET A 804 17.02 -26.82 42.27
C MET A 804 17.62 -28.17 42.67
N ALA A 805 18.76 -28.14 43.35
CA ALA A 805 19.33 -29.34 43.92
C ALA A 805 18.60 -29.72 45.21
N LEU A 806 18.23 -31.00 45.35
CA LEU A 806 17.70 -31.56 46.60
C LEU A 806 16.48 -30.78 47.11
N TYR A 807 15.52 -30.49 46.21
CA TYR A 807 14.25 -29.88 46.56
C TYR A 807 13.53 -30.66 47.67
N ASP A 808 13.07 -29.95 48.70
CA ASP A 808 12.24 -30.48 49.78
C ASP A 808 10.83 -29.87 49.67
N PRO A 809 9.76 -30.68 49.54
CA PRO A 809 8.38 -30.21 49.48
C PRO A 809 7.99 -29.26 50.63
N GLY A 810 8.57 -29.46 51.82
CA GLY A 810 8.29 -28.62 52.98
C GLY A 810 8.69 -27.16 52.80
N TRP A 811 9.55 -26.83 51.84
CA TRP A 811 9.89 -25.43 51.52
C TRP A 811 8.74 -24.70 50.83
N LEU A 812 8.04 -25.36 49.92
CA LEU A 812 6.87 -24.80 49.25
C LEU A 812 5.72 -24.62 50.25
N ASP A 813 5.53 -25.60 51.14
CA ASP A 813 4.54 -25.51 52.21
C ASP A 813 4.77 -24.29 53.12
N ILE A 814 6.03 -24.02 53.49
CA ILE A 814 6.39 -22.85 54.31
C ILE A 814 6.10 -21.53 53.57
N LEU A 815 6.45 -21.44 52.27
CA LEU A 815 6.17 -20.24 51.47
C LEU A 815 4.66 -19.98 51.32
N CYS A 816 3.89 -21.03 51.05
CA CYS A 816 2.42 -20.94 50.94
C CYS A 816 1.78 -20.58 52.29
N THR A 817 2.23 -21.21 53.39
CA THR A 817 1.69 -20.95 54.74
C THR A 817 2.04 -19.55 55.23
N SER A 818 3.19 -19.00 54.81
CA SER A 818 3.60 -17.63 55.13
C SER A 818 2.81 -16.56 54.37
N GLY A 819 1.98 -16.94 53.40
CA GLY A 819 1.19 -16.02 52.57
C GLY A 819 1.99 -15.27 51.51
N ARG A 820 3.30 -15.57 51.36
CA ARG A 820 4.14 -14.97 50.32
C ARG A 820 3.83 -15.49 48.92
N LEU A 821 3.26 -16.69 48.83
CA LEU A 821 2.91 -17.32 47.57
C LEU A 821 1.48 -17.87 47.65
N THR A 822 0.71 -17.63 46.60
CA THR A 822 -0.66 -18.15 46.46
C THR A 822 -0.80 -18.86 45.12
N TRP A 823 -1.25 -20.11 45.15
CA TRP A 823 -1.55 -20.86 43.94
C TRP A 823 -2.97 -20.55 43.47
N GLY A 824 -3.08 -20.02 42.26
CA GLY A 824 -4.34 -19.71 41.59
C GLY A 824 -4.48 -20.49 40.29
N ARG A 825 -5.72 -20.80 39.90
CA ARG A 825 -6.00 -21.35 38.57
C ARG A 825 -6.52 -20.22 37.69
N TYR A 826 -5.77 -19.87 36.65
CA TYR A 826 -6.12 -18.76 35.74
C TYR A 826 -7.29 -19.09 34.80
N SER A 827 -7.64 -20.37 34.64
CA SER A 827 -8.77 -20.81 33.81
C SER A 827 -9.67 -21.76 34.58
N PRO A 828 -11.00 -21.61 34.53
CA PRO A 828 -11.91 -22.56 35.14
C PRO A 828 -11.67 -23.97 34.56
N PRO A 829 -11.90 -25.06 35.33
CA PRO A 829 -11.83 -26.40 34.78
C PRO A 829 -12.74 -26.47 33.55
N ALA A 830 -12.19 -26.92 32.41
CA ALA A 830 -12.99 -27.28 31.26
C ALA A 830 -14.12 -28.17 31.77
N GLN A 831 -15.37 -27.73 31.60
CA GLN A 831 -16.50 -28.59 31.89
C GLN A 831 -16.28 -29.84 31.04
N LEU A 832 -15.97 -30.95 31.70
CA LEU A 832 -16.08 -32.27 31.09
C LEU A 832 -17.52 -32.38 30.63
N THR A 833 -17.76 -32.10 29.35
CA THR A 833 -18.99 -32.45 28.67
C THR A 833 -19.14 -33.93 28.91
N ALA A 834 -20.04 -34.29 29.80
CA ALA A 834 -20.33 -35.66 30.13
C ALA A 834 -20.75 -36.32 28.82
N ILE A 835 -19.89 -37.20 28.30
CA ILE A 835 -20.32 -38.23 27.37
C ILE A 835 -21.29 -39.11 28.17
N ARG A 836 -22.58 -38.84 27.98
CA ARG A 836 -23.67 -39.79 28.21
C ARG A 836 -24.71 -39.64 27.12
#